data_AF-A0A074MFY8-F1
#
_entry.id   AF-A0A074MFY8-F1
#
_cell.length_a   1.000
_cell.length_b   1.000
_cell.length_c   1.000
_cell.angle_alpha   90.00
_cell.angle_beta   90.00
_cell.angle_gamma   90.00
#
_symmetry.space_group_name_H-M   'P 1'
#
loop_
_entity.id
_entity.type
_entity.pdbx_description
1 polymer ?
#
loop_
_entity_poly.entity_id
_entity_poly.type
_entity_poly.pdbx_seq_one_letter_code
_entity_poly.pdbx_strand_id
1 'polypeptide(L)'
;MLALSIAAPTQTFWLTPAAHAEGPNDPAPTIAGKAGMAFTGKKILFDNTHGNTAGAADWVIDGGFSDFGNSLANLGFNVKELRKSSPITADDLAGYDVFITAESNYPYKASEQQVLLDYVNNGGSIFFIADHYNADRNVNRWDGSEVYNGYRRGAWTDPAKGMTAEEAASSLMQGVTSSDWLGQNFGIRFRYNAIDHAANEDTSKPGLAADNIVPPDQSFGITNGVNRVAIHAGGTLAILDPTKAKGIAYLPTLTSANAWPNAVDQGVYENGGIAEGPFVAISKVGMGKAAFIGDSSAVEDSTPKYLREDTGKTKTTYDGFKEEDDATLLNNIVSWLATAETDKTSLDQYPGLTLDNPTPLLPMENPADSTEPQAEPWSQPVAGYKWYDQSTFKPGSYGGATIQYQAKYDAYLPSAFANTDTPIPVRLQFSGGQPGTTLSSITVGLYQGTPQIAKVSVDGGQTFPTSYAYSAPFSVTYDNNGHAYKDLWVKINSAATAGAANFRIKQNGNAVLTKAITLDPSAAVATSFAIPVGTARAKTLGDTVTLQGTVTTKSGLYGSKAFYMQDGTGGMYVYQGNTVVNPGDVVSVTGDLTSFNQELELGNMTAGSVNVIQASQGAPSPAVVNAVNATNQGQYVQLNGVTVQNIGTPDSFKNIEFDVVAADQTTTHVRIDSRTGYTSDNFLQDFKAGDVINISGAASITNNGFLLRTTKASDLVLANPIPDPTPIPDPTPDPTPTPDPTPDPTPTPDPKPTPNPEPEKDPAPTNDDKLVIPGNGKAVINETKLEELITDALKNGKQVTIDLTGQGNVTELDAKAFQALTAQSGSSLVLKTDAATLALPVDAVKQAFEKLGLSLDSSKVSVKVNQLDSASAADATSKLGKGAAALVNPISVEVSATDANGQAHSLDLALKPTVTLPASASSVGNGHLAGLMIDPQTKAVYPVPTVFNTADGSTQATFQKQHSNMIYTVVQSDKSFSDVDADSYALNAINTLANKFIVSGKSDTTYDPNARVTRADFATLLVRALGVLPSNAETSTFKDVAGDSYYAANVETAHDLGLISGYEDGTFRPNQEISREEMAAMIYRTLQLSGATKSLTAAEQAQYLSAYQDNTQIEGWAKEAAAYAVFAGIIKGTDAGQFSPAQQADRAQSATILFRALQSMKYLQ
;
A
#
# COMPACT_ATOMS: atom_id res chain seq x y z
N MET A 1 -65.64 57.54 -16.75
CA MET A 1 -66.58 56.56 -17.32
C MET A 1 -65.76 55.39 -17.86
N LEU A 2 -66.17 54.17 -17.47
CA LEU A 2 -65.66 52.81 -17.74
C LEU A 2 -64.14 52.55 -17.77
N ALA A 3 -63.68 51.94 -16.67
CA ALA A 3 -62.44 51.19 -16.54
C ALA A 3 -62.62 49.76 -17.06
N LEU A 4 -61.58 49.20 -17.69
CA LEU A 4 -61.42 47.77 -17.90
C LEU A 4 -60.05 47.36 -17.32
N SER A 5 -60.07 46.60 -16.23
CA SER A 5 -58.91 46.03 -15.56
C SER A 5 -58.66 44.62 -16.11
N ILE A 6 -57.46 44.37 -16.63
CA ILE A 6 -56.93 43.02 -16.87
C ILE A 6 -55.70 42.87 -15.98
N ALA A 7 -55.79 42.01 -14.97
CA ALA A 7 -54.68 41.61 -14.12
C ALA A 7 -54.07 40.32 -14.69
N ALA A 8 -52.78 40.33 -15.00
CA ALA A 8 -51.99 39.14 -15.28
C ALA A 8 -51.04 38.90 -14.09
N PRO A 9 -50.95 37.67 -13.56
CA PRO A 9 -50.08 37.37 -12.42
C PRO A 9 -48.62 37.21 -12.89
N THR A 10 -47.73 38.05 -12.38
CA THR A 10 -46.29 37.86 -12.45
C THR A 10 -45.87 36.75 -11.48
N GLN A 11 -45.47 35.59 -12.00
CA GLN A 11 -44.76 34.58 -11.22
C GLN A 11 -43.28 34.97 -11.12
N THR A 12 -42.86 35.42 -9.95
CA THR A 12 -41.45 35.50 -9.56
C THR A 12 -40.92 34.09 -9.30
N PHE A 13 -40.07 33.59 -10.18
CA PHE A 13 -39.26 32.38 -9.92
C PHE A 13 -38.16 32.74 -8.92
N TRP A 14 -38.23 32.15 -7.73
CA TRP A 14 -37.10 32.11 -6.80
C TRP A 14 -36.16 30.99 -7.28
N LEU A 15 -35.07 31.36 -7.95
CA LEU A 15 -33.96 30.44 -8.21
C LEU A 15 -33.22 30.22 -6.89
N THR A 16 -33.35 29.03 -6.31
CA THR A 16 -32.47 28.58 -5.23
C THR A 16 -31.08 28.36 -5.82
N PRO A 17 -29.99 28.94 -5.27
CA PRO A 17 -28.65 28.69 -5.75
C PRO A 17 -28.33 27.18 -5.66
N ALA A 18 -27.72 26.63 -6.70
CA ALA A 18 -27.24 25.25 -6.69
C ALA A 18 -26.18 25.10 -5.59
N ALA A 19 -26.22 24.01 -4.83
CA ALA A 19 -25.19 23.71 -3.84
C ALA A 19 -23.89 23.33 -4.56
N HIS A 20 -22.80 24.04 -4.27
CA HIS A 20 -21.45 23.76 -4.77
C HIS A 20 -20.63 22.97 -3.72
N ALA A 21 -19.71 22.14 -4.18
CA ALA A 21 -18.64 21.64 -3.31
C ALA A 21 -17.78 22.83 -2.85
N GLU A 22 -17.00 22.67 -1.77
CA GLU A 22 -16.14 23.76 -1.28
C GLU A 22 -15.29 24.34 -2.41
N GLY A 23 -15.12 25.66 -2.42
CA GLY A 23 -14.42 26.39 -3.45
C GLY A 23 -13.78 27.69 -2.95
N PRO A 24 -13.28 28.54 -3.87
CA PRO A 24 -12.51 29.74 -3.53
C PRO A 24 -13.26 30.80 -2.71
N ASN A 25 -14.58 30.70 -2.60
CA ASN A 25 -15.42 31.65 -1.85
C ASN A 25 -15.82 31.11 -0.47
N ASP A 26 -15.50 29.86 -0.16
CA ASP A 26 -15.79 29.25 1.13
C ASP A 26 -14.73 29.61 2.17
N PRO A 27 -15.05 29.57 3.48
CA PRO A 27 -14.08 29.80 4.53
C PRO A 27 -12.88 28.87 4.38
N ALA A 28 -11.68 29.44 4.39
CA ALA A 28 -10.45 28.66 4.36
C ALA A 28 -10.25 27.87 5.66
N PRO A 29 -9.78 26.61 5.60
CA PRO A 29 -9.48 25.80 6.76
C PRO A 29 -8.36 26.43 7.57
N THR A 30 -8.39 26.13 8.87
CA THR A 30 -7.39 26.57 9.83
C THR A 30 -7.09 25.45 10.82
N ILE A 31 -5.82 25.25 11.13
CA ILE A 31 -5.36 24.36 12.19
C ILE A 31 -4.73 25.22 13.28
N ALA A 32 -5.32 25.17 14.48
CA ALA A 32 -4.86 25.96 15.60
C ALA A 32 -3.52 25.42 16.13
N GLY A 33 -2.56 26.32 16.33
CA GLY A 33 -1.26 25.96 16.89
C GLY A 33 -1.37 25.55 18.35
N LYS A 34 -0.58 24.55 18.74
CA LYS A 34 -0.51 24.08 20.12
C LYS A 34 0.18 25.10 21.00
N ALA A 35 -0.51 25.54 22.06
CA ALA A 35 0.02 26.52 23.00
C ALA A 35 1.25 25.98 23.76
N GLY A 36 2.21 26.87 24.03
CA GLY A 36 3.41 26.57 24.83
C GLY A 36 4.53 25.86 24.07
N MET A 37 4.38 25.67 22.75
CA MET A 37 5.41 25.13 21.87
C MET A 37 6.34 26.23 21.34
N ALA A 38 7.49 25.83 20.77
CA ALA A 38 8.56 26.74 20.36
C ALA A 38 8.13 27.86 19.40
N PHE A 39 7.15 27.58 18.52
CA PHE A 39 6.66 28.54 17.53
C PHE A 39 5.26 29.09 17.85
N THR A 40 4.86 29.04 19.12
CA THR A 40 3.57 29.62 19.56
C THR A 40 3.46 31.08 19.10
N GLY A 41 2.38 31.39 18.38
CA GLY A 41 2.08 32.74 17.89
C GLY A 41 2.60 33.04 16.47
N LYS A 42 3.43 32.15 15.90
CA LYS A 42 3.83 32.19 14.50
C LYS A 42 2.70 31.70 13.59
N LYS A 43 2.66 32.18 12.34
CA LYS A 43 1.59 31.87 11.39
C LYS A 43 2.14 31.40 10.04
N ILE A 44 1.52 30.36 9.51
CA ILE A 44 1.84 29.75 8.22
C ILE A 44 0.61 29.88 7.31
N LEU A 45 0.85 30.29 6.06
CA LEU A 45 -0.17 30.37 5.03
C LEU A 45 0.13 29.38 3.90
N PHE A 46 -0.77 28.44 3.64
CA PHE A 46 -0.70 27.53 2.50
C PHE A 46 -1.47 28.08 1.31
N ASP A 47 -0.89 28.01 0.11
CA ASP A 47 -1.57 28.40 -1.12
C ASP A 47 -2.63 27.37 -1.54
N ASN A 48 -3.81 27.86 -1.90
CA ASN A 48 -4.82 27.09 -2.65
C ASN A 48 -5.47 27.98 -3.73
N THR A 49 -4.70 28.92 -4.29
CA THR A 49 -5.14 29.86 -5.32
C THR A 49 -4.60 29.51 -6.71
N HIS A 50 -3.57 28.68 -6.80
CA HIS A 50 -2.90 28.33 -8.06
C HIS A 50 -3.13 26.87 -8.46
N GLY A 51 -4.36 26.36 -8.31
CA GLY A 51 -4.72 25.03 -8.81
C GLY A 51 -4.14 23.88 -7.99
N ASN A 52 -3.94 24.08 -6.68
CA ASN A 52 -3.40 23.05 -5.77
C ASN A 52 -4.35 21.84 -5.55
N THR A 53 -5.56 21.91 -6.12
CA THR A 53 -6.56 20.82 -6.15
C THR A 53 -6.84 20.31 -7.56
N ALA A 54 -6.05 20.72 -8.55
CA ALA A 54 -6.32 20.47 -9.96
C ALA A 54 -5.97 19.03 -10.35
N GLY A 55 -6.75 18.42 -11.24
CA GLY A 55 -6.56 17.00 -11.62
C GLY A 55 -6.41 16.06 -10.42
N ALA A 56 -5.28 15.37 -10.32
CA ALA A 56 -4.95 14.42 -9.25
C ALA A 56 -4.47 15.08 -7.93
N ALA A 57 -4.10 16.36 -7.97
CA ALA A 57 -3.59 17.12 -6.84
C ALA A 57 -4.62 17.29 -5.73
N ASP A 58 -4.21 17.24 -4.47
CA ASP A 58 -5.08 17.62 -3.35
C ASP A 58 -4.32 18.19 -2.15
N TRP A 59 -3.45 19.16 -2.39
CA TRP A 59 -2.50 19.69 -1.41
C TRP A 59 -3.13 20.76 -0.50
N VAL A 60 -4.27 20.42 0.09
CA VAL A 60 -4.97 21.25 1.07
C VAL A 60 -4.70 20.75 2.48
N ILE A 61 -4.68 21.66 3.46
CA ILE A 61 -4.26 21.34 4.84
C ILE A 61 -5.29 20.49 5.62
N ASP A 62 -6.47 20.26 5.06
CA ASP A 62 -7.49 19.33 5.55
C ASP A 62 -7.77 18.20 4.54
N GLY A 63 -6.80 17.95 3.65
CA GLY A 63 -6.79 16.89 2.64
C GLY A 63 -5.39 16.30 2.54
N GLY A 64 -4.85 16.12 1.33
CA GLY A 64 -3.57 15.41 1.10
C GLY A 64 -2.34 16.00 1.81
N PHE A 65 -2.43 17.17 2.44
CA PHE A 65 -1.36 17.82 3.24
C PHE A 65 -1.72 17.92 4.74
N SER A 66 -2.71 17.16 5.21
CA SER A 66 -3.22 17.24 6.58
C SER A 66 -2.18 16.84 7.63
N ASP A 67 -1.39 15.80 7.41
CA ASP A 67 -0.34 15.37 8.33
C ASP A 67 0.75 16.43 8.45
N PHE A 68 1.13 17.06 7.34
CA PHE A 68 2.09 18.17 7.37
C PHE A 68 1.53 19.38 8.12
N GLY A 69 0.28 19.79 7.83
CA GLY A 69 -0.39 20.88 8.54
C GLY A 69 -0.52 20.61 10.05
N ASN A 70 -0.89 19.40 10.43
CA ASN A 70 -1.00 18.97 11.83
C ASN A 70 0.36 18.92 12.52
N SER A 71 1.40 18.47 11.83
CA SER A 71 2.77 18.47 12.33
C SER A 71 3.26 19.89 12.66
N LEU A 72 3.01 20.85 11.78
CA LEU A 72 3.33 22.26 12.03
C LEU A 72 2.52 22.83 13.21
N ALA A 73 1.24 22.51 13.31
CA ALA A 73 0.42 22.91 14.45
C ALA A 73 0.95 22.35 15.78
N ASN A 74 1.49 21.13 15.77
CA ASN A 74 2.14 20.52 16.93
C ASN A 74 3.44 21.22 17.36
N LEU A 75 4.10 21.95 16.45
CA LEU A 75 5.24 22.83 16.76
C LEU A 75 4.82 24.22 17.28
N GLY A 76 3.52 24.52 17.27
CA GLY A 76 2.93 25.76 17.77
C GLY A 76 2.49 26.76 16.71
N PHE A 77 2.67 26.43 15.42
CA PHE A 77 2.26 27.30 14.32
C PHE A 77 0.73 27.35 14.18
N ASN A 78 0.18 28.53 13.92
CA ASN A 78 -1.19 28.62 13.41
C ASN A 78 -1.14 28.46 11.89
N VAL A 79 -1.74 27.39 11.40
CA VAL A 79 -1.74 27.05 9.98
C VAL A 79 -3.07 27.45 9.37
N LYS A 80 -3.03 28.13 8.22
CA LYS A 80 -4.21 28.54 7.48
C LYS A 80 -3.98 28.39 6.00
N GLU A 81 -5.04 28.13 5.25
CA GLU A 81 -5.02 28.14 3.79
C GLU A 81 -5.46 29.50 3.22
N LEU A 82 -4.97 29.85 2.03
CA LEU A 82 -5.43 30.97 1.23
C LEU A 82 -6.39 30.46 0.15
N ARG A 83 -7.67 30.80 0.27
CA ARG A 83 -8.71 30.52 -0.73
C ARG A 83 -9.24 31.81 -1.33
N LYS A 84 -9.09 31.96 -2.64
CA LYS A 84 -9.69 33.04 -3.46
C LYS A 84 -9.40 32.81 -4.95
N SER A 85 -10.14 33.49 -5.81
CA SER A 85 -9.91 33.47 -7.27
C SER A 85 -9.14 34.70 -7.79
N SER A 86 -8.95 35.71 -6.94
CA SER A 86 -8.17 36.91 -7.28
C SER A 86 -6.68 36.68 -7.07
N PRO A 87 -5.80 37.37 -7.81
CA PRO A 87 -4.35 37.29 -7.61
C PRO A 87 -3.91 37.55 -6.16
N ILE A 88 -2.79 36.94 -5.74
CA ILE A 88 -2.15 37.19 -4.44
C ILE A 88 -1.70 38.66 -4.35
N THR A 89 -1.99 39.28 -3.20
CA THR A 89 -1.64 40.67 -2.88
C THR A 89 -0.81 40.72 -1.60
N ALA A 90 -0.15 41.85 -1.35
CA ALA A 90 0.62 42.04 -0.13
C ALA A 90 -0.23 41.87 1.16
N ASP A 91 -1.52 42.23 1.11
CA ASP A 91 -2.43 42.10 2.24
C ASP A 91 -2.74 40.65 2.60
N ASP A 92 -2.70 39.73 1.63
CA ASP A 92 -2.93 38.30 1.90
C ASP A 92 -1.77 37.68 2.69
N LEU A 93 -0.55 38.10 2.37
CA LEU A 93 0.68 37.64 3.03
C LEU A 93 0.96 38.38 4.35
N ALA A 94 0.32 39.54 4.55
CA ALA A 94 0.55 40.38 5.72
C ALA A 94 0.27 39.65 7.03
N GLY A 95 1.27 39.58 7.89
CA GLY A 95 1.16 38.98 9.22
C GLY A 95 1.33 37.46 9.27
N TYR A 96 1.74 36.83 8.17
CA TYR A 96 2.26 35.46 8.16
C TYR A 96 3.79 35.47 8.15
N ASP A 97 4.38 34.45 8.78
CA ASP A 97 5.84 34.28 8.85
C ASP A 97 6.37 33.43 7.68
N VAL A 98 5.59 32.43 7.26
CA VAL A 98 5.94 31.55 6.15
C VAL A 98 4.74 31.36 5.22
N PHE A 99 4.98 31.47 3.92
CA PHE A 99 4.05 31.10 2.86
C PHE A 99 4.51 29.80 2.21
N ILE A 100 3.63 28.81 2.07
CA ILE A 100 3.94 27.49 1.51
C ILE A 100 3.09 27.29 0.26
N THR A 101 3.72 26.95 -0.84
CA THR A 101 3.05 26.64 -2.11
C THR A 101 3.52 25.28 -2.62
N ALA A 102 2.57 24.45 -3.05
CA ALA A 102 2.84 23.12 -3.55
C ALA A 102 2.25 22.90 -4.94
N GLU A 103 3.12 22.50 -5.87
CA GLU A 103 2.82 22.10 -7.25
C GLU A 103 1.75 22.99 -7.94
N SER A 104 1.95 24.32 -7.89
CA SER A 104 1.05 25.29 -8.52
C SER A 104 0.79 24.97 -10.00
N ASN A 105 -0.46 24.74 -10.37
CA ASN A 105 -0.89 24.43 -11.73
C ASN A 105 -1.39 25.66 -12.50
N TYR A 106 -1.50 26.84 -11.87
CA TYR A 106 -1.79 28.10 -12.57
C TYR A 106 -0.56 29.01 -12.55
N PRO A 107 -0.15 29.61 -13.67
CA PRO A 107 1.02 30.49 -13.71
C PRO A 107 0.82 31.75 -12.86
N TYR A 108 1.84 32.10 -12.09
CA TYR A 108 1.89 33.38 -11.39
C TYR A 108 1.94 34.54 -12.37
N LYS A 109 1.17 35.58 -12.07
CA LYS A 109 1.24 36.84 -12.81
C LYS A 109 2.49 37.62 -12.41
N ALA A 110 2.95 38.51 -13.28
CA ALA A 110 4.07 39.40 -12.97
C ALA A 110 3.84 40.22 -11.68
N SER A 111 2.57 40.59 -11.40
CA SER A 111 2.20 41.27 -10.16
C SER A 111 2.37 40.40 -8.91
N GLU A 112 2.10 39.11 -9.01
CA GLU A 112 2.19 38.16 -7.88
C GLU A 112 3.64 37.82 -7.60
N GLN A 113 4.42 37.58 -8.66
CA GLN A 113 5.87 37.45 -8.59
C GLN A 113 6.52 38.64 -7.85
N GLN A 114 6.10 39.88 -8.14
CA GLN A 114 6.59 41.05 -7.42
C GLN A 114 6.17 41.03 -5.94
N VAL A 115 4.92 40.68 -5.64
CA VAL A 115 4.41 40.59 -4.26
C VAL A 115 5.15 39.54 -3.44
N LEU A 116 5.41 38.35 -4.01
CA LEU A 116 6.17 37.28 -3.36
C LEU A 116 7.62 37.71 -3.08
N LEU A 117 8.25 38.39 -4.05
CA LEU A 117 9.60 38.94 -3.88
C LEU A 117 9.64 40.03 -2.80
N ASP A 118 8.68 40.95 -2.79
CA ASP A 118 8.57 42.00 -1.79
C ASP A 118 8.32 41.42 -0.39
N TYR A 119 7.49 40.38 -0.28
CA TYR A 119 7.25 39.66 0.97
C TYR A 119 8.55 39.09 1.54
N VAL A 120 9.35 38.41 0.71
CA VAL A 120 10.66 37.87 1.13
C VAL A 120 11.65 38.99 1.45
N ASN A 121 11.75 40.04 0.63
CA ASN A 121 12.65 41.16 0.90
C ASN A 121 12.35 41.86 2.23
N ASN A 122 11.08 41.86 2.66
CA ASN A 122 10.62 42.44 3.92
C ASN A 122 10.67 41.46 5.11
N GLY A 123 11.28 40.29 4.97
CA GLY A 123 11.54 39.35 6.07
C GLY A 123 10.60 38.16 6.15
N GLY A 124 9.63 38.05 5.24
CA GLY A 124 8.82 36.85 5.08
C GLY A 124 9.62 35.69 4.47
N SER A 125 9.12 34.48 4.61
CA SER A 125 9.76 33.29 4.06
C SER A 125 8.82 32.48 3.18
N ILE A 126 9.34 31.85 2.12
CA ILE A 126 8.55 31.02 1.21
C ILE A 126 9.09 29.59 1.13
N PHE A 127 8.23 28.58 1.17
CA PHE A 127 8.59 27.21 0.83
C PHE A 127 7.91 26.80 -0.48
N PHE A 128 8.73 26.51 -1.50
CA PHE A 128 8.28 26.02 -2.79
C PHE A 128 8.44 24.49 -2.84
N ILE A 129 7.33 23.80 -3.00
CA ILE A 129 7.26 22.35 -3.21
C ILE A 129 6.82 22.17 -4.65
N ALA A 130 7.69 21.64 -5.49
CA ALA A 130 7.35 21.30 -6.88
C ALA A 130 7.22 19.79 -7.03
N ASP A 131 6.94 19.37 -8.25
CA ASP A 131 6.98 17.99 -8.69
C ASP A 131 7.82 17.90 -9.98
N HIS A 132 7.99 16.71 -10.52
CA HIS A 132 8.68 16.47 -11.79
C HIS A 132 8.07 17.30 -12.96
N TYR A 133 8.85 17.49 -14.03
CA TYR A 133 8.30 18.01 -15.29
C TYR A 133 7.37 16.98 -15.94
N ASN A 134 6.33 17.41 -16.67
CA ASN A 134 5.21 16.57 -17.13
C ASN A 134 4.26 16.11 -15.99
N ALA A 135 4.13 16.93 -14.95
CA ALA A 135 3.16 16.81 -13.86
C ALA A 135 1.96 17.78 -14.00
N ASP A 136 1.73 18.38 -15.18
CA ASP A 136 0.54 19.20 -15.49
C ASP A 136 -0.76 18.42 -15.19
N ARG A 137 -1.42 18.76 -14.08
CA ARG A 137 -2.60 18.03 -13.59
C ARG A 137 -3.89 18.46 -14.27
N ASN A 138 -3.93 19.66 -14.85
CA ASN A 138 -5.14 20.26 -15.40
C ASN A 138 -5.11 20.43 -16.92
N VAL A 139 -4.07 19.91 -17.56
CA VAL A 139 -3.80 19.93 -19.01
C VAL A 139 -3.77 21.34 -19.60
N ASN A 140 -3.28 22.31 -18.83
CA ASN A 140 -3.14 23.70 -19.27
C ASN A 140 -1.75 24.03 -19.85
N ARG A 141 -0.84 23.06 -19.89
CA ARG A 141 0.56 23.13 -20.34
C ARG A 141 1.53 23.77 -19.36
N TRP A 142 1.12 24.09 -18.14
CA TRP A 142 2.01 24.63 -17.11
C TRP A 142 2.30 23.59 -16.06
N ASP A 143 3.57 23.21 -15.95
CA ASP A 143 4.05 22.37 -14.85
C ASP A 143 4.37 23.21 -13.61
N GLY A 144 4.25 22.63 -12.41
CA GLY A 144 4.53 23.33 -11.15
C GLY A 144 5.93 23.94 -11.09
N SER A 145 6.94 23.21 -11.58
CA SER A 145 8.31 23.68 -11.70
C SER A 145 8.43 24.94 -12.57
N GLU A 146 7.69 25.00 -13.67
CA GLU A 146 7.65 26.13 -14.61
C GLU A 146 6.92 27.34 -14.05
N VAL A 147 5.81 27.09 -13.35
CA VAL A 147 5.05 28.13 -12.65
C VAL A 147 5.95 28.86 -11.66
N TYR A 148 6.76 28.12 -10.89
CA TYR A 148 7.71 28.72 -9.95
C TYR A 148 8.89 29.40 -10.65
N ASN A 149 9.46 28.78 -11.68
CA ASN A 149 10.54 29.37 -12.46
C ASN A 149 10.12 30.71 -13.10
N GLY A 150 8.83 30.84 -13.46
CA GLY A 150 8.23 32.05 -14.03
C GLY A 150 8.10 32.02 -15.55
N TYR A 151 8.35 30.88 -16.18
CA TYR A 151 8.28 30.70 -17.62
C TYR A 151 8.06 29.23 -17.98
N ARG A 152 7.48 29.01 -19.16
CA ARG A 152 7.27 27.68 -19.74
C ARG A 152 8.34 27.33 -20.76
N ARG A 153 8.83 26.10 -20.70
CA ARG A 153 9.81 25.50 -21.62
C ARG A 153 9.32 25.60 -23.06
N GLY A 154 10.16 26.07 -23.98
CA GLY A 154 9.77 26.21 -25.39
C GLY A 154 8.80 27.36 -25.70
N ALA A 155 8.37 28.12 -24.70
CA ALA A 155 7.36 29.18 -24.80
C ALA A 155 7.86 30.54 -24.25
N TRP A 156 9.18 30.75 -24.24
CA TRP A 156 9.79 31.97 -23.69
C TRP A 156 9.22 33.27 -24.28
N THR A 157 9.04 33.35 -25.60
CA THR A 157 8.55 34.59 -26.25
C THR A 157 7.04 34.81 -26.04
N ASP A 158 6.28 33.72 -25.93
CA ASP A 158 4.83 33.75 -25.78
C ASP A 158 4.39 32.64 -24.82
N PRO A 159 4.08 32.95 -23.55
CA PRO A 159 3.66 31.95 -22.57
C PRO A 159 2.38 31.20 -23.00
N ALA A 160 1.54 31.81 -23.85
CA ALA A 160 0.31 31.20 -24.35
C ALA A 160 0.49 30.37 -25.64
N LYS A 161 1.72 30.18 -26.12
CA LYS A 161 2.02 29.44 -27.36
C LYS A 161 1.32 28.06 -27.38
N GLY A 162 0.53 27.79 -28.40
CA GLY A 162 -0.17 26.49 -28.53
C GLY A 162 -1.47 26.37 -27.71
N MET A 163 -1.85 27.39 -26.94
CA MET A 163 -3.19 27.50 -26.35
C MET A 163 -4.23 27.93 -27.39
N THR A 164 -5.48 27.57 -27.16
CA THR A 164 -6.63 28.12 -27.90
C THR A 164 -6.83 29.61 -27.58
N ALA A 165 -7.57 30.31 -28.43
CA ALA A 165 -7.91 31.71 -28.21
C ALA A 165 -8.68 31.95 -26.89
N GLU A 166 -9.52 30.98 -26.48
CA GLU A 166 -10.27 31.07 -25.21
C GLU A 166 -9.34 30.89 -24.00
N GLU A 167 -8.45 29.89 -24.02
CA GLU A 167 -7.45 29.67 -22.97
C GLU A 167 -6.53 30.88 -22.79
N ALA A 168 -5.97 31.39 -23.90
CA ALA A 168 -5.08 32.55 -23.89
C ALA A 168 -5.77 33.84 -23.40
N ALA A 169 -7.08 33.97 -23.62
CA ALA A 169 -7.86 35.12 -23.16
C ALA A 169 -8.41 34.97 -21.72
N SER A 170 -8.26 33.79 -21.11
CA SER A 170 -8.78 33.49 -19.77
C SER A 170 -8.20 34.42 -18.70
N SER A 171 -8.94 34.63 -17.61
CA SER A 171 -8.48 35.48 -16.49
C SER A 171 -7.22 34.95 -15.81
N LEU A 172 -6.95 33.64 -15.91
CA LEU A 172 -5.76 33.00 -15.35
C LEU A 172 -4.51 33.30 -16.18
N MET A 173 -4.63 33.48 -17.51
CA MET A 173 -3.50 33.86 -18.38
C MET A 173 -3.27 35.38 -18.47
N GLN A 174 -4.25 36.20 -18.10
CA GLN A 174 -4.11 37.66 -18.12
C GLN A 174 -3.05 38.15 -17.12
N GLY A 175 -2.00 38.77 -17.64
CA GLY A 175 -0.88 39.32 -16.86
C GLY A 175 0.28 38.33 -16.65
N VAL A 176 0.24 37.16 -17.29
CA VAL A 176 1.33 36.20 -17.31
C VAL A 176 2.36 36.62 -18.36
N THR A 177 3.62 36.70 -17.96
CA THR A 177 4.75 37.02 -18.83
C THR A 177 5.92 36.13 -18.48
N SER A 178 6.59 35.55 -19.48
CA SER A 178 7.80 34.76 -19.24
C SER A 178 8.89 35.60 -18.60
N SER A 179 9.44 35.10 -17.50
CA SER A 179 10.61 35.67 -16.84
C SER A 179 11.37 34.55 -16.14
N ASP A 180 12.68 34.68 -16.02
CA ASP A 180 13.48 33.77 -15.20
C ASP A 180 13.43 34.21 -13.72
N TRP A 181 12.21 34.32 -13.19
CA TRP A 181 11.96 35.02 -11.94
C TRP A 181 12.66 34.33 -10.76
N LEU A 182 12.56 33.01 -10.64
CA LEU A 182 13.19 32.28 -9.55
C LEU A 182 14.71 32.32 -9.66
N GLY A 183 15.25 32.12 -10.87
CA GLY A 183 16.68 32.15 -11.13
C GLY A 183 17.31 33.50 -10.82
N GLN A 184 16.71 34.59 -11.28
CA GLN A 184 17.23 35.96 -11.07
C GLN A 184 17.14 36.39 -9.60
N ASN A 185 16.04 36.07 -8.92
CA ASN A 185 15.78 36.61 -7.59
C ASN A 185 16.32 35.72 -6.47
N PHE A 186 16.14 34.40 -6.57
CA PHE A 186 16.52 33.43 -5.54
C PHE A 186 17.81 32.68 -5.85
N GLY A 187 18.37 32.82 -7.06
CA GLY A 187 19.62 32.16 -7.43
C GLY A 187 19.46 30.67 -7.71
N ILE A 188 18.24 30.20 -7.98
CA ILE A 188 17.91 28.79 -8.14
C ILE A 188 16.78 28.60 -9.17
N ARG A 189 16.75 27.44 -9.85
CA ARG A 189 15.64 26.99 -10.70
C ARG A 189 15.25 25.56 -10.37
N PHE A 190 13.98 25.22 -10.55
CA PHE A 190 13.59 23.83 -10.76
C PHE A 190 14.03 23.38 -12.15
N ARG A 191 14.62 22.19 -12.27
CA ARG A 191 15.03 21.62 -13.56
C ARG A 191 13.84 20.87 -14.19
N TYR A 192 14.00 20.47 -15.46
CA TYR A 192 12.97 19.69 -16.18
C TYR A 192 13.18 18.18 -16.12
N ASN A 193 14.15 17.72 -15.34
CA ASN A 193 14.41 16.31 -15.19
C ASN A 193 13.29 15.65 -14.37
N ALA A 194 13.18 14.33 -14.51
CA ALA A 194 12.19 13.53 -13.81
C ALA A 194 12.85 12.19 -13.47
N ILE A 195 13.01 11.93 -12.18
CA ILE A 195 13.81 10.83 -11.63
C ILE A 195 12.89 9.90 -10.86
N ASP A 196 12.98 8.61 -11.16
CA ASP A 196 12.18 7.55 -10.55
C ASP A 196 12.84 6.97 -9.30
N HIS A 197 12.01 6.57 -8.34
CA HIS A 197 12.42 5.74 -7.21
C HIS A 197 12.94 4.34 -7.62
N ALA A 198 12.44 3.80 -8.74
CA ALA A 198 12.52 2.37 -9.10
C ALA A 198 13.83 1.91 -9.79
N ALA A 199 14.85 2.75 -9.84
CA ALA A 199 15.82 2.68 -10.92
C ALA A 199 17.27 2.29 -10.55
N ASN A 200 17.47 1.59 -9.43
CA ASN A 200 18.73 0.89 -9.19
C ASN A 200 18.59 -0.58 -9.62
N GLU A 201 19.45 -1.05 -10.54
CA GLU A 201 19.62 -2.46 -10.96
C GLU A 201 20.07 -3.40 -9.82
N ASP A 202 20.01 -2.93 -8.56
CA ASP A 202 20.43 -3.59 -7.33
C ASP A 202 19.41 -3.28 -6.24
N THR A 203 18.41 -4.14 -6.08
CA THR A 203 17.34 -3.94 -5.08
C THR A 203 17.74 -4.33 -3.67
N SER A 204 19.01 -4.72 -3.44
CA SER A 204 19.52 -5.00 -2.09
C SER A 204 19.71 -3.73 -1.24
N LYS A 205 19.44 -2.55 -1.82
CA LYS A 205 19.47 -1.22 -1.18
C LYS A 205 18.04 -0.68 -1.04
N PRO A 206 17.76 0.16 -0.02
CA PRO A 206 16.47 0.86 0.04
C PRO A 206 16.26 1.66 -1.27
N GLY A 207 14.99 1.88 -1.67
CA GLY A 207 14.62 2.60 -2.89
C GLY A 207 15.37 3.93 -3.02
N LEU A 208 15.52 4.47 -4.24
CA LEU A 208 16.27 5.71 -4.44
C LEU A 208 15.75 6.80 -3.49
N ALA A 209 16.66 7.51 -2.83
CA ALA A 209 16.37 8.61 -1.91
C ALA A 209 17.53 9.60 -2.00
N ALA A 210 17.31 10.86 -1.65
CA ALA A 210 18.42 11.77 -1.42
C ALA A 210 19.12 11.35 -0.12
N ASP A 211 20.35 10.83 -0.23
CA ASP A 211 21.13 10.30 0.88
C ASP A 211 22.48 11.02 1.08
N ASN A 212 22.84 11.90 0.14
CA ASN A 212 23.94 12.82 0.30
C ASN A 212 23.43 14.09 1.00
N ILE A 213 23.33 13.99 2.32
CA ILE A 213 22.80 15.04 3.19
C ILE A 213 23.91 15.97 3.66
N VAL A 214 23.73 17.28 3.46
CA VAL A 214 24.67 18.30 3.92
C VAL A 214 24.68 18.35 5.45
N PRO A 215 25.86 18.43 6.11
CA PRO A 215 25.94 18.48 7.57
C PRO A 215 25.10 19.59 8.21
N PRO A 216 24.52 19.39 9.41
CA PRO A 216 23.65 20.37 10.07
C PRO A 216 24.27 21.76 10.26
N ASP A 217 25.57 21.85 10.51
CA ASP A 217 26.29 23.13 10.66
C ASP A 217 26.47 23.87 9.32
N GLN A 218 26.37 23.17 8.20
CA GLN A 218 26.40 23.72 6.84
C GLN A 218 24.99 23.87 6.22
N SER A 219 23.95 23.51 6.96
CA SER A 219 22.54 23.55 6.54
C SER A 219 21.64 24.28 7.54
N PHE A 220 22.20 25.13 8.40
CA PHE A 220 21.45 25.91 9.40
C PHE A 220 20.63 25.06 10.39
N GLY A 221 21.08 23.83 10.66
CA GLY A 221 20.40 22.85 11.50
C GLY A 221 19.25 22.13 10.82
N ILE A 222 18.95 22.43 9.55
CA ILE A 222 17.80 21.88 8.84
C ILE A 222 17.92 20.35 8.71
N THR A 223 19.11 19.86 8.42
CA THR A 223 19.38 18.42 8.24
C THR A 223 19.64 17.69 9.56
N ASN A 224 19.40 18.31 10.71
CA ASN A 224 19.55 17.64 12.00
C ASN A 224 18.53 16.51 12.15
N GLY A 225 19.03 15.27 12.28
CA GLY A 225 18.20 14.07 12.34
C GLY A 225 17.67 13.61 10.98
N VAL A 226 18.19 14.14 9.86
CA VAL A 226 17.84 13.74 8.50
C VAL A 226 19.01 12.96 7.90
N ASN A 227 18.74 11.73 7.47
CA ASN A 227 19.71 10.87 6.79
C ASN A 227 19.29 10.58 5.35
N ARG A 228 17.98 10.51 5.10
CA ARG A 228 17.40 10.23 3.79
C ARG A 228 16.14 11.05 3.56
N VAL A 229 15.88 11.42 2.31
CA VAL A 229 14.66 12.11 1.88
C VAL A 229 14.04 11.31 0.75
N ALA A 230 12.76 10.94 0.87
CA ALA A 230 12.11 10.11 -0.15
C ALA A 230 12.00 10.85 -1.49
N ILE A 231 11.99 10.06 -2.56
CA ILE A 231 11.70 10.50 -3.93
C ILE A 231 10.86 9.40 -4.58
N HIS A 232 9.81 9.79 -5.30
CA HIS A 232 8.97 8.87 -6.07
C HIS A 232 9.08 9.13 -7.57
N ALA A 233 8.77 10.37 -7.94
CA ALA A 233 8.94 10.88 -9.30
C ALA A 233 9.31 12.36 -9.17
N GLY A 234 10.57 12.67 -8.87
CA GLY A 234 10.98 14.04 -8.53
C GLY A 234 11.83 14.72 -9.59
N GLY A 235 11.85 16.05 -9.59
CA GLY A 235 12.87 16.86 -10.28
C GLY A 235 14.01 17.27 -9.34
N THR A 236 15.17 17.64 -9.90
CA THR A 236 16.21 18.33 -9.12
C THR A 236 16.18 19.84 -9.37
N LEU A 237 17.03 20.56 -8.65
CA LEU A 237 17.17 22.00 -8.69
C LEU A 237 18.53 22.36 -9.28
N ALA A 238 18.65 23.55 -9.86
CA ALA A 238 19.92 24.11 -10.32
C ALA A 238 20.29 25.35 -9.51
N ILE A 239 21.44 25.31 -8.83
CA ILE A 239 22.04 26.47 -8.16
C ILE A 239 22.67 27.36 -9.24
N LEU A 240 22.18 28.59 -9.38
CA LEU A 240 22.68 29.58 -10.34
C LEU A 240 23.59 30.62 -9.69
N ASP A 241 23.24 31.03 -8.48
CA ASP A 241 23.99 32.01 -7.70
C ASP A 241 24.24 31.44 -6.28
N PRO A 242 25.43 30.86 -6.04
CA PRO A 242 25.77 30.29 -4.73
C PRO A 242 25.83 31.32 -3.59
N THR A 243 25.85 32.62 -3.89
CA THR A 243 25.76 33.65 -2.86
C THR A 243 24.32 33.81 -2.34
N LYS A 244 23.33 33.31 -3.08
CA LYS A 244 21.92 33.32 -2.69
C LYS A 244 21.42 31.93 -2.30
N ALA A 245 21.74 30.91 -3.09
CA ALA A 245 21.19 29.56 -2.94
C ALA A 245 22.24 28.51 -2.61
N LYS A 246 21.81 27.46 -1.90
CA LYS A 246 22.64 26.32 -1.52
C LYS A 246 21.80 25.04 -1.47
N GLY A 247 22.33 23.96 -2.00
CA GLY A 247 21.77 22.62 -1.83
C GLY A 247 22.03 22.05 -0.44
N ILE A 248 21.06 21.29 0.09
CA ILE A 248 21.15 20.67 1.43
C ILE A 248 20.88 19.16 1.42
N ALA A 249 20.30 18.62 0.35
CA ALA A 249 20.22 17.20 0.10
C ALA A 249 20.40 16.93 -1.40
N TYR A 250 21.22 15.94 -1.74
CA TYR A 250 21.50 15.55 -3.12
C TYR A 250 21.21 14.06 -3.31
N LEU A 251 20.85 13.71 -4.54
CA LEU A 251 20.66 12.33 -4.94
C LEU A 251 22.01 11.61 -5.03
N PRO A 252 22.05 10.27 -4.84
CA PRO A 252 23.26 9.47 -5.03
C PRO A 252 23.64 9.46 -6.52
N THR A 253 24.64 8.64 -6.89
CA THR A 253 24.94 8.39 -8.30
C THR A 253 23.71 7.80 -9.00
N LEU A 254 23.35 8.38 -10.14
CA LEU A 254 22.25 7.97 -10.99
C LEU A 254 22.77 7.44 -12.33
N THR A 255 21.96 6.67 -13.01
CA THR A 255 22.16 6.22 -14.39
C THR A 255 20.96 6.63 -15.24
N SER A 256 20.97 6.37 -16.55
CA SER A 256 19.77 6.60 -17.38
C SER A 256 18.59 5.70 -17.00
N ALA A 257 18.81 4.57 -16.31
CA ALA A 257 17.72 3.78 -15.73
C ALA A 257 16.95 4.59 -14.67
N ASN A 258 17.67 5.50 -14.01
CA ASN A 258 17.24 6.70 -13.26
C ASN A 258 15.95 7.38 -13.69
N ALA A 259 15.77 7.49 -15.01
CA ALA A 259 14.76 8.34 -15.59
C ALA A 259 13.36 7.81 -15.30
N TRP A 260 12.48 8.69 -14.87
CA TRP A 260 11.06 8.39 -14.78
C TRP A 260 10.55 7.88 -16.13
N PRO A 261 9.76 6.80 -16.19
CA PRO A 261 9.33 6.20 -17.46
C PRO A 261 8.60 7.15 -18.42
N ASN A 262 7.96 8.20 -17.87
CA ASN A 262 7.27 9.22 -18.65
C ASN A 262 8.05 10.55 -18.71
N ALA A 263 9.35 10.53 -18.37
CA ALA A 263 10.24 11.65 -18.63
C ALA A 263 10.22 11.96 -20.13
N VAL A 264 10.07 13.24 -20.45
CA VAL A 264 9.88 13.70 -21.84
C VAL A 264 11.20 14.05 -22.53
N ASP A 265 12.30 13.97 -21.78
CA ASP A 265 13.68 13.99 -22.27
C ASP A 265 14.52 12.93 -21.54
N GLN A 266 15.84 13.12 -21.43
CA GLN A 266 16.77 12.13 -20.89
C GLN A 266 16.57 11.81 -19.39
N GLY A 267 15.76 12.58 -18.64
CA GLY A 267 15.32 12.28 -17.27
C GLY A 267 16.39 12.38 -16.17
N VAL A 268 17.64 12.05 -16.45
CA VAL A 268 18.84 12.23 -15.60
C VAL A 268 19.88 13.01 -16.40
N TYR A 269 20.42 14.10 -15.84
CA TYR A 269 21.20 15.06 -16.62
C TYR A 269 22.72 14.93 -16.44
N GLU A 270 23.20 14.63 -15.24
CA GLU A 270 24.62 14.60 -14.87
C GLU A 270 25.00 13.35 -14.05
N ASN A 271 24.17 12.29 -14.11
CA ASN A 271 24.39 11.00 -13.43
C ASN A 271 24.37 11.11 -11.89
N GLY A 272 23.58 12.02 -11.33
CA GLY A 272 23.39 12.15 -9.88
C GLY A 272 24.41 13.01 -9.15
N GLY A 273 24.38 12.95 -7.82
CA GLY A 273 25.27 13.73 -6.94
C GLY A 273 25.10 15.24 -7.05
N ILE A 274 26.17 15.97 -6.75
CA ILE A 274 26.17 17.44 -6.76
C ILE A 274 26.00 18.02 -8.17
N ALA A 275 26.49 17.31 -9.21
CA ALA A 275 26.41 17.78 -10.59
C ALA A 275 24.97 17.71 -11.15
N GLU A 276 24.17 16.72 -10.74
CA GLU A 276 22.73 16.66 -11.02
C GLU A 276 21.96 17.83 -10.38
N GLY A 277 22.58 18.49 -9.40
CA GLY A 277 21.95 19.53 -8.60
C GLY A 277 21.19 18.98 -7.40
N PRO A 278 20.88 19.85 -6.42
CA PRO A 278 20.22 19.41 -5.20
C PRO A 278 18.78 18.93 -5.44
N PHE A 279 18.35 17.98 -4.63
CA PHE A 279 16.94 17.60 -4.49
C PHE A 279 16.19 18.54 -3.54
N VAL A 280 16.90 18.98 -2.49
CA VAL A 280 16.41 19.98 -1.53
C VAL A 280 17.42 21.11 -1.44
N ALA A 281 16.95 22.35 -1.53
CA ALA A 281 17.78 23.54 -1.45
C ALA A 281 17.14 24.66 -0.63
N ILE A 282 17.96 25.64 -0.30
CA ILE A 282 17.55 26.85 0.42
C ILE A 282 18.13 28.09 -0.25
N SER A 283 17.50 29.23 -0.01
CA SER A 283 17.97 30.53 -0.48
C SER A 283 17.84 31.61 0.60
N LYS A 284 18.80 32.54 0.61
CA LYS A 284 18.76 33.77 1.41
C LYS A 284 18.63 34.97 0.47
N VAL A 285 17.51 35.68 0.56
CA VAL A 285 17.22 36.85 -0.29
C VAL A 285 16.67 37.97 0.59
N GLY A 286 17.34 39.12 0.57
CA GLY A 286 16.93 40.26 1.39
C GLY A 286 16.85 39.88 2.87
N MET A 287 15.85 40.37 3.60
CA MET A 287 15.68 40.02 5.01
C MET A 287 15.07 38.61 5.21
N GLY A 288 14.40 38.07 4.20
CA GLY A 288 13.71 36.78 4.26
C GLY A 288 14.53 35.61 3.76
N LYS A 289 13.85 34.47 3.55
CA LYS A 289 14.45 33.20 3.15
C LYS A 289 13.51 32.41 2.24
N ALA A 290 14.05 31.41 1.54
CA ALA A 290 13.22 30.43 0.85
C ALA A 290 13.79 29.02 0.95
N ALA A 291 12.93 28.02 0.79
CA ALA A 291 13.30 26.62 0.65
C ALA A 291 12.61 26.00 -0.57
N PHE A 292 13.20 24.91 -1.07
CA PHE A 292 12.82 24.27 -2.32
C PHE A 292 12.95 22.75 -2.19
N ILE A 293 11.94 22.01 -2.63
CA ILE A 293 11.98 20.55 -2.81
C ILE A 293 11.36 20.20 -4.15
N GLY A 294 12.01 19.32 -4.90
CA GLY A 294 11.62 18.97 -6.27
C GLY A 294 10.60 17.84 -6.42
N ASP A 295 9.99 17.40 -5.31
CA ASP A 295 8.99 16.33 -5.30
C ASP A 295 7.94 16.62 -4.21
N SER A 296 6.66 16.57 -4.58
CA SER A 296 5.54 16.77 -3.68
C SER A 296 5.21 15.51 -2.87
N SER A 297 5.60 14.32 -3.34
CA SER A 297 5.29 13.04 -2.71
C SER A 297 5.82 12.93 -1.27
N ALA A 298 6.99 13.48 -0.97
CA ALA A 298 7.57 13.52 0.38
C ALA A 298 6.74 14.34 1.39
N VAL A 299 5.76 15.12 0.92
CA VAL A 299 4.91 15.99 1.73
C VAL A 299 3.49 15.43 1.86
N GLU A 300 3.05 14.64 0.89
CA GLU A 300 1.69 14.12 0.80
C GLU A 300 1.35 13.09 1.89
N ASP A 301 0.06 12.98 2.18
CA ASP A 301 -0.55 11.93 3.00
C ASP A 301 -1.71 11.25 2.24
N SER A 302 -2.25 10.16 2.78
CA SER A 302 -3.29 9.35 2.12
C SER A 302 -4.73 9.87 2.29
N THR A 303 -4.94 11.19 2.48
CA THR A 303 -6.25 11.78 2.78
C THR A 303 -6.78 12.79 1.74
N PRO A 304 -6.84 12.46 0.44
CA PRO A 304 -7.44 13.36 -0.53
C PRO A 304 -8.91 13.65 -0.19
N LYS A 305 -9.30 14.91 -0.29
CA LYS A 305 -10.61 15.47 0.07
C LYS A 305 -11.55 15.61 -1.13
N TYR A 306 -11.03 16.03 -2.29
CA TYR A 306 -11.83 16.38 -3.47
C TYR A 306 -11.75 15.33 -4.57
N LEU A 307 -12.75 15.32 -5.46
CA LEU A 307 -12.71 14.54 -6.70
C LEU A 307 -11.99 15.32 -7.81
N ARG A 308 -11.50 14.60 -8.83
CA ARG A 308 -10.86 15.23 -9.99
C ARG A 308 -11.86 16.10 -10.76
N GLU A 309 -11.45 17.32 -11.11
CA GLU A 309 -12.29 18.30 -11.82
C GLU A 309 -12.67 17.88 -13.26
N ASP A 310 -11.84 17.08 -13.92
CA ASP A 310 -12.02 16.62 -15.29
C ASP A 310 -12.98 15.41 -15.40
N THR A 311 -12.85 14.46 -14.47
CA THR A 311 -13.42 13.11 -14.57
C THR A 311 -14.37 12.77 -13.42
N GLY A 312 -14.32 13.50 -12.30
CA GLY A 312 -15.12 13.21 -11.10
C GLY A 312 -14.68 11.91 -10.42
N LYS A 313 -13.51 11.38 -10.74
CA LYS A 313 -12.94 10.20 -10.07
C LYS A 313 -12.29 10.60 -8.74
N THR A 314 -12.19 9.65 -7.82
CA THR A 314 -11.42 9.81 -6.58
C THR A 314 -9.95 10.06 -6.89
N LYS A 315 -9.31 10.93 -6.12
CA LYS A 315 -7.87 11.18 -6.18
C LYS A 315 -7.12 10.17 -5.32
N THR A 316 -5.87 9.95 -5.63
CA THR A 316 -4.95 9.12 -4.86
C THR A 316 -3.69 9.93 -4.65
N THR A 317 -3.27 10.07 -3.40
CA THR A 317 -2.04 10.75 -2.99
C THR A 317 -1.11 9.73 -2.34
N TYR A 318 0.17 10.07 -2.33
CA TYR A 318 1.21 9.22 -1.78
C TYR A 318 1.45 9.56 -0.29
N ASP A 319 1.54 8.59 0.62
CA ASP A 319 1.73 8.89 2.05
C ASP A 319 3.22 9.08 2.40
N GLY A 320 3.89 9.96 1.66
CA GLY A 320 5.34 10.17 1.76
C GLY A 320 5.75 11.00 2.97
N PHE A 321 4.85 11.76 3.58
CA PHE A 321 5.17 12.48 4.83
C PHE A 321 5.69 11.55 5.94
N LYS A 322 5.30 10.27 5.93
CA LYS A 322 5.72 9.25 6.90
C LYS A 322 6.98 8.47 6.47
N GLU A 323 7.52 8.75 5.30
CA GLU A 323 8.68 8.06 4.76
C GLU A 323 9.99 8.68 5.19
N GLU A 324 11.04 7.85 5.09
CA GLU A 324 12.43 8.21 5.39
C GLU A 324 12.54 9.11 6.64
N ASP A 325 13.12 10.31 6.48
CA ASP A 325 13.16 11.34 7.51
C ASP A 325 12.36 12.60 7.08
N ASP A 326 11.36 12.46 6.21
CA ASP A 326 10.69 13.57 5.51
C ASP A 326 9.95 14.50 6.46
N ALA A 327 9.14 13.96 7.39
CA ALA A 327 8.50 14.75 8.43
C ALA A 327 9.52 15.57 9.25
N THR A 328 10.70 15.00 9.54
CA THR A 328 11.76 15.70 10.28
C THR A 328 12.33 16.85 9.46
N LEU A 329 12.67 16.58 8.19
CA LEU A 329 13.18 17.60 7.27
C LEU A 329 12.20 18.76 7.10
N LEU A 330 10.93 18.45 6.79
CA LEU A 330 9.90 19.46 6.52
C LEU A 330 9.64 20.35 7.74
N ASN A 331 9.57 19.75 8.93
CA ASN A 331 9.46 20.49 10.18
C ASN A 331 10.66 21.40 10.44
N ASN A 332 11.87 20.92 10.18
CA ASN A 332 13.10 21.68 10.36
C ASN A 332 13.20 22.84 9.35
N ILE A 333 12.82 22.62 8.08
CA ILE A 333 12.74 23.65 7.04
C ILE A 333 11.82 24.78 7.50
N VAL A 334 10.58 24.46 7.88
CA VAL A 334 9.60 25.49 8.27
C VAL A 334 10.03 26.21 9.56
N SER A 335 10.65 25.49 10.50
CA SER A 335 11.23 26.07 11.72
C SER A 335 12.33 27.10 11.40
N TRP A 336 13.22 26.78 10.46
CA TRP A 336 14.26 27.71 10.00
C TRP A 336 13.69 28.90 9.24
N LEU A 337 12.70 28.67 8.38
CA LEU A 337 12.00 29.72 7.62
C LEU A 337 11.27 30.71 8.55
N ALA A 338 10.65 30.23 9.63
CA ALA A 338 9.92 31.05 10.58
C ALA A 338 10.82 31.82 11.58
N THR A 339 12.11 31.47 11.62
CA THR A 339 13.10 32.12 12.47
C THR A 339 13.69 33.33 11.75
N ALA A 340 13.30 34.53 12.18
CA ALA A 340 13.71 35.79 11.54
C ALA A 340 15.22 36.04 11.64
N GLU A 341 15.82 36.49 10.54
CA GLU A 341 17.23 36.89 10.46
C GLU A 341 17.33 38.25 9.76
N THR A 342 17.71 39.29 10.50
CA THR A 342 17.64 40.68 10.01
C THR A 342 18.99 41.29 9.66
N ASP A 343 20.10 40.62 10.00
CA ASP A 343 21.47 41.12 9.84
C ASP A 343 22.19 40.53 8.62
N LYS A 344 21.57 39.57 7.93
CA LYS A 344 22.13 38.88 6.76
C LYS A 344 21.19 38.92 5.57
N THR A 345 21.74 39.19 4.40
CA THR A 345 20.96 39.29 3.15
C THR A 345 21.39 38.31 2.07
N SER A 346 22.48 37.57 2.29
CA SER A 346 23.08 36.61 1.36
C SER A 346 23.89 35.56 2.12
N LEU A 347 24.11 34.39 1.53
CA LEU A 347 24.79 33.25 2.14
C LEU A 347 26.29 33.50 2.38
N ASP A 348 26.94 34.33 1.56
CA ASP A 348 28.36 34.70 1.71
C ASP A 348 28.65 35.52 2.97
N GLN A 349 27.61 36.01 3.64
CA GLN A 349 27.74 36.76 4.90
C GLN A 349 27.75 35.86 6.15
N TYR A 350 27.57 34.53 6.01
CA TYR A 350 27.59 33.59 7.15
C TYR A 350 29.00 33.03 7.38
N PRO A 351 29.65 33.34 8.52
CA PRO A 351 30.99 32.85 8.80
C PRO A 351 31.02 31.31 8.89
N GLY A 352 31.96 30.69 8.18
CA GLY A 352 32.14 29.23 8.20
C GLY A 352 31.18 28.45 7.30
N LEU A 353 30.27 29.12 6.59
CA LEU A 353 29.44 28.49 5.58
C LEU A 353 30.24 28.27 4.29
N THR A 354 30.22 27.04 3.78
CA THR A 354 30.80 26.71 2.48
C THR A 354 29.75 26.91 1.40
N LEU A 355 29.99 27.86 0.49
CA LEU A 355 29.11 28.10 -0.65
C LEU A 355 29.23 26.96 -1.67
N ASP A 356 28.15 26.69 -2.38
CA ASP A 356 28.13 25.71 -3.47
C ASP A 356 28.85 26.25 -4.72
N ASN A 357 29.03 25.38 -5.71
CA ASN A 357 29.33 25.81 -7.08
C ASN A 357 28.02 25.90 -7.87
N PRO A 358 27.96 26.75 -8.92
CA PRO A 358 26.83 26.72 -9.84
C PRO A 358 26.65 25.32 -10.43
N THR A 359 25.41 24.85 -10.49
CA THR A 359 25.06 23.56 -11.11
C THR A 359 25.36 23.62 -12.60
N PRO A 360 26.01 22.59 -13.19
CA PRO A 360 26.16 22.48 -14.63
C PRO A 360 24.80 22.49 -15.33
N LEU A 361 24.64 23.36 -16.33
CA LEU A 361 23.40 23.49 -17.11
C LEU A 361 23.60 22.98 -18.53
N LEU A 362 22.62 22.24 -19.01
CA LEU A 362 22.48 21.89 -20.41
C LEU A 362 21.99 23.11 -21.20
N PRO A 363 22.32 23.23 -22.50
CA PRO A 363 21.86 24.35 -23.33
C PRO A 363 20.34 24.54 -23.32
N MET A 364 19.57 23.45 -23.24
CA MET A 364 18.11 23.46 -23.21
C MET A 364 17.53 24.05 -21.91
N GLU A 365 18.33 24.17 -20.85
CA GLU A 365 17.93 24.76 -19.57
C GLU A 365 18.07 26.29 -19.56
N ASN A 366 18.64 26.87 -20.62
CA ASN A 366 18.56 28.31 -20.82
C ASN A 366 17.12 28.69 -21.23
N PRO A 367 16.40 29.51 -20.45
CA PRO A 367 14.97 29.78 -20.69
C PRO A 367 14.66 30.22 -22.13
N ALA A 368 15.47 31.13 -22.67
CA ALA A 368 15.28 31.69 -24.01
C ALA A 368 15.57 30.71 -25.15
N ASP A 369 16.43 29.72 -24.91
CA ASP A 369 16.82 28.71 -25.89
C ASP A 369 16.12 27.37 -25.66
N SER A 370 15.32 27.26 -24.60
CA SER A 370 14.59 26.05 -24.25
C SER A 370 13.61 25.67 -25.36
N THR A 371 13.47 24.37 -25.58
CA THR A 371 12.51 23.82 -26.54
C THR A 371 11.64 22.78 -25.86
N GLU A 372 10.40 22.73 -26.30
CA GLU A 372 9.40 21.73 -25.93
C GLU A 372 9.74 20.40 -26.64
N PRO A 373 10.12 19.34 -25.91
CA PRO A 373 10.63 18.11 -26.50
C PRO A 373 9.52 17.22 -27.10
N GLN A 374 8.30 17.31 -26.57
CA GLN A 374 7.09 16.75 -27.18
C GLN A 374 5.92 17.72 -26.99
N ALA A 375 4.90 17.62 -27.84
CA ALA A 375 3.83 18.61 -27.90
C ALA A 375 2.87 18.54 -26.69
N GLU A 376 2.59 19.70 -26.11
CA GLU A 376 1.72 19.92 -24.96
C GLU A 376 0.30 20.43 -25.37
N PRO A 377 -0.76 20.03 -24.65
CA PRO A 377 -0.73 19.25 -23.41
C PRO A 377 -0.48 17.77 -23.70
N TRP A 378 0.22 17.11 -22.77
CA TRP A 378 0.67 15.72 -22.90
C TRP A 378 -0.47 14.70 -22.99
N SER A 379 -1.69 15.12 -22.61
CA SER A 379 -2.93 14.38 -22.87
C SER A 379 -4.04 15.33 -23.32
N GLN A 380 -4.98 14.81 -24.10
CA GLN A 380 -6.12 15.60 -24.55
C GLN A 380 -7.10 15.84 -23.40
N PRO A 381 -7.55 17.10 -23.17
CA PRO A 381 -8.58 17.38 -22.19
C PRO A 381 -9.86 16.58 -22.44
N VAL A 382 -10.50 16.13 -21.36
CA VAL A 382 -11.81 15.46 -21.43
C VAL A 382 -12.82 16.39 -22.12
N ALA A 383 -13.65 15.84 -23.01
CA ALA A 383 -14.62 16.64 -23.75
C ALA A 383 -15.52 17.47 -22.80
N GLY A 384 -15.54 18.79 -23.01
CA GLY A 384 -16.32 19.74 -22.22
C GLY A 384 -15.66 20.25 -20.95
N TYR A 385 -14.47 19.73 -20.58
CA TYR A 385 -13.67 20.26 -19.48
C TYR A 385 -12.87 21.49 -19.94
N LYS A 386 -12.88 22.55 -19.12
CA LYS A 386 -12.10 23.78 -19.32
C LYS A 386 -11.42 24.13 -17.99
N TRP A 387 -10.10 23.98 -17.92
CA TRP A 387 -9.30 24.22 -16.70
C TRP A 387 -9.45 25.63 -16.10
N TYR A 388 -9.86 26.61 -16.93
CA TYR A 388 -10.09 28.00 -16.54
C TYR A 388 -11.56 28.34 -16.24
N ASP A 389 -12.49 27.38 -16.30
CA ASP A 389 -13.93 27.59 -16.07
C ASP A 389 -14.52 26.52 -15.14
N GLN A 390 -14.67 26.89 -13.86
CA GLN A 390 -15.18 26.03 -12.80
C GLN A 390 -16.59 25.49 -13.06
N SER A 391 -17.39 26.15 -13.92
CA SER A 391 -18.72 25.65 -14.28
C SER A 391 -18.68 24.35 -15.07
N THR A 392 -17.50 24.01 -15.62
CA THR A 392 -17.26 22.78 -16.36
C THR A 392 -16.78 21.62 -15.47
N PHE A 393 -16.46 21.90 -14.20
CA PHE A 393 -15.87 20.92 -13.30
C PHE A 393 -16.89 19.86 -12.85
N LYS A 394 -16.43 18.63 -12.66
CA LYS A 394 -17.29 17.53 -12.23
C LYS A 394 -17.78 17.69 -10.79
N PRO A 395 -18.98 17.19 -10.46
CA PRO A 395 -19.49 17.27 -9.10
C PRO A 395 -18.55 16.61 -8.09
N GLY A 396 -18.33 17.28 -6.94
CA GLY A 396 -17.42 16.82 -5.88
C GLY A 396 -15.98 17.30 -6.02
N SER A 397 -15.61 17.98 -7.11
CA SER A 397 -14.32 18.68 -7.20
C SER A 397 -14.35 20.04 -6.49
N TYR A 398 -13.19 20.56 -6.12
CA TYR A 398 -13.07 21.90 -5.55
C TYR A 398 -13.58 22.97 -6.54
N GLY A 399 -14.49 23.84 -6.10
CA GLY A 399 -15.19 24.81 -6.96
C GLY A 399 -16.26 24.23 -7.90
N GLY A 400 -16.44 22.90 -7.93
CA GLY A 400 -17.46 22.20 -8.73
C GLY A 400 -18.83 22.13 -8.06
N ALA A 401 -19.79 21.48 -8.72
CA ALA A 401 -21.12 21.22 -8.12
C ALA A 401 -21.04 20.22 -6.95
N THR A 402 -21.98 20.22 -6.01
CA THR A 402 -22.06 19.14 -4.99
C THR A 402 -22.46 17.80 -5.60
N ILE A 403 -21.95 16.70 -5.04
CA ILE A 403 -22.46 15.36 -5.33
C ILE A 403 -23.87 15.24 -4.74
N GLN A 404 -24.83 14.90 -5.59
CA GLN A 404 -26.21 14.61 -5.16
C GLN A 404 -26.34 13.10 -4.93
N TYR A 405 -26.51 12.69 -3.67
CA TYR A 405 -26.76 11.29 -3.32
C TYR A 405 -28.27 10.99 -3.40
N GLN A 406 -28.63 9.91 -4.09
CA GLN A 406 -30.02 9.47 -4.24
C GLN A 406 -30.16 7.98 -3.92
N ALA A 407 -30.83 7.67 -2.82
CA ALA A 407 -31.11 6.31 -2.38
C ALA A 407 -31.97 5.55 -3.41
N LYS A 408 -31.46 4.41 -3.87
CA LYS A 408 -32.15 3.39 -4.68
C LYS A 408 -32.47 2.18 -3.81
N TYR A 409 -33.57 1.51 -4.11
CA TYR A 409 -34.13 0.41 -3.32
C TYR A 409 -34.33 -0.81 -4.19
N ASP A 410 -33.87 -1.97 -3.74
CA ASP A 410 -34.10 -3.25 -4.38
C ASP A 410 -34.37 -4.37 -3.35
N ALA A 411 -34.92 -5.48 -3.81
CA ALA A 411 -35.19 -6.67 -3.00
C ALA A 411 -34.97 -7.96 -3.81
N TYR A 412 -34.20 -8.87 -3.23
CA TYR A 412 -33.99 -10.23 -3.71
C TYR A 412 -34.98 -11.16 -3.02
N LEU A 413 -35.90 -11.70 -3.83
CA LEU A 413 -37.06 -12.47 -3.39
C LEU A 413 -37.05 -13.85 -4.07
N PRO A 414 -37.57 -14.89 -3.41
CA PRO A 414 -37.88 -16.17 -4.05
C PRO A 414 -38.77 -16.00 -5.29
N SER A 415 -38.65 -16.91 -6.26
CA SER A 415 -39.49 -16.94 -7.46
C SER A 415 -40.98 -17.18 -7.16
N ALA A 416 -41.27 -17.87 -6.06
CA ALA A 416 -42.60 -17.98 -5.48
C ALA A 416 -42.50 -18.14 -3.95
N PHE A 417 -43.51 -17.65 -3.23
CA PHE A 417 -43.61 -17.79 -1.78
C PHE A 417 -44.59 -18.91 -1.42
N ALA A 418 -44.14 -19.87 -0.61
CA ALA A 418 -45.02 -20.86 -0.02
C ALA A 418 -45.90 -20.25 1.08
N ASN A 419 -47.15 -20.70 1.17
CA ASN A 419 -48.09 -20.27 2.21
C ASN A 419 -47.83 -21.04 3.51
N THR A 420 -46.73 -20.71 4.17
CA THR A 420 -46.21 -21.46 5.32
C THR A 420 -45.82 -20.55 6.50
N ASP A 421 -45.95 -21.11 7.71
CA ASP A 421 -45.40 -20.52 8.94
C ASP A 421 -43.90 -20.78 9.12
N THR A 422 -43.27 -21.51 8.20
CA THR A 422 -41.82 -21.64 8.13
C THR A 422 -41.21 -20.31 7.65
N PRO A 423 -40.23 -19.73 8.37
CA PRO A 423 -39.53 -18.53 7.93
C PRO A 423 -38.90 -18.69 6.54
N ILE A 424 -39.23 -17.77 5.63
CA ILE A 424 -38.65 -17.65 4.30
C ILE A 424 -37.66 -16.47 4.30
N PRO A 425 -36.39 -16.69 3.94
CA PRO A 425 -35.38 -15.64 3.87
C PRO A 425 -35.63 -14.69 2.68
N VAL A 426 -35.51 -13.37 2.90
CA VAL A 426 -35.49 -12.34 1.85
C VAL A 426 -34.43 -11.28 2.15
N ARG A 427 -33.81 -10.71 1.12
CA ARG A 427 -32.78 -9.67 1.29
C ARG A 427 -33.19 -8.36 0.61
N LEU A 428 -33.00 -7.25 1.32
CA LEU A 428 -33.08 -5.91 0.77
C LEU A 428 -31.69 -5.41 0.38
N GLN A 429 -31.63 -4.61 -0.69
CA GLN A 429 -30.44 -3.87 -1.10
C GLN A 429 -30.78 -2.39 -1.26
N PHE A 430 -29.85 -1.53 -0.84
CA PHE A 430 -29.92 -0.10 -0.99
C PHE A 430 -28.64 0.38 -1.68
N SER A 431 -28.75 1.32 -2.62
CA SER A 431 -27.58 1.87 -3.33
C SER A 431 -27.71 3.36 -3.62
N GLY A 432 -26.62 4.02 -4.01
CA GLY A 432 -26.60 5.45 -4.37
C GLY A 432 -26.75 6.40 -3.17
N GLY A 433 -26.64 5.88 -1.94
CA GLY A 433 -26.64 6.70 -0.73
C GLY A 433 -25.29 7.35 -0.47
N GLN A 434 -25.30 8.37 0.38
CA GLN A 434 -24.07 8.98 0.85
C GLN A 434 -23.31 8.00 1.75
N PRO A 435 -22.03 7.70 1.46
CA PRO A 435 -21.21 6.82 2.30
C PRO A 435 -21.25 7.21 3.78
N GLY A 436 -21.34 6.20 4.66
CA GLY A 436 -21.40 6.38 6.11
C GLY A 436 -22.74 6.90 6.67
N THR A 437 -23.69 7.27 5.82
CA THR A 437 -25.00 7.76 6.29
C THR A 437 -26.00 6.63 6.54
N THR A 438 -26.92 6.86 7.47
CA THR A 438 -27.94 5.87 7.86
C THR A 438 -29.31 6.20 7.25
N LEU A 439 -29.82 5.28 6.45
CA LEU A 439 -31.20 5.29 5.97
C LEU A 439 -32.12 4.73 7.06
N SER A 440 -33.03 5.54 7.58
CA SER A 440 -33.89 5.18 8.72
C SER A 440 -35.37 5.00 8.35
N SER A 441 -36.15 4.43 9.29
CA SER A 441 -37.61 4.30 9.21
C SER A 441 -38.09 3.46 8.02
N ILE A 442 -37.36 2.38 7.72
CA ILE A 442 -37.67 1.45 6.64
C ILE A 442 -38.63 0.39 7.18
N THR A 443 -39.69 0.10 6.43
CA THR A 443 -40.64 -0.98 6.75
C THR A 443 -40.93 -1.82 5.52
N VAL A 444 -41.21 -3.10 5.74
CA VAL A 444 -41.50 -4.07 4.66
C VAL A 444 -42.82 -4.77 4.92
N GLY A 445 -43.62 -4.97 3.87
CA GLY A 445 -44.88 -5.72 3.97
C GLY A 445 -45.16 -6.51 2.70
N LEU A 446 -45.92 -7.60 2.84
CA LEU A 446 -46.45 -8.36 1.72
C LEU A 446 -47.97 -8.36 1.79
N TYR A 447 -48.63 -8.14 0.65
CA TYR A 447 -50.08 -7.99 0.59
C TYR A 447 -50.69 -8.58 -0.68
N GLN A 448 -51.93 -9.03 -0.57
CA GLN A 448 -52.76 -9.48 -1.69
C GLN A 448 -54.06 -8.67 -1.64
N GLY A 449 -54.21 -7.69 -2.52
CA GLY A 449 -55.29 -6.69 -2.43
C GLY A 449 -55.06 -5.68 -1.31
N THR A 450 -55.99 -5.57 -0.37
CA THR A 450 -55.92 -4.68 0.81
C THR A 450 -55.23 -5.28 2.04
N PRO A 451 -55.43 -6.57 2.42
CA PRO A 451 -54.83 -7.12 3.62
C PRO A 451 -53.33 -7.42 3.46
N GLN A 452 -52.57 -7.17 4.52
CA GLN A 452 -51.23 -7.74 4.69
C GLN A 452 -51.37 -9.25 4.94
N ILE A 453 -50.48 -10.03 4.34
CA ILE A 453 -50.52 -11.50 4.37
C ILE A 453 -49.26 -12.10 4.98
N ALA A 454 -48.32 -11.27 5.44
CA ALA A 454 -47.05 -11.74 5.99
C ALA A 454 -46.72 -11.15 7.35
N LYS A 455 -45.95 -11.90 8.12
CA LYS A 455 -45.23 -11.46 9.31
C LYS A 455 -43.76 -11.37 8.95
N VAL A 456 -43.13 -10.22 9.18
CA VAL A 456 -41.75 -9.96 8.79
C VAL A 456 -40.89 -9.73 10.04
N SER A 457 -39.86 -10.54 10.18
CA SER A 457 -38.79 -10.42 11.19
C SER A 457 -37.63 -9.62 10.60
N VAL A 458 -37.07 -8.71 11.40
CA VAL A 458 -35.93 -7.84 11.05
C VAL A 458 -34.64 -8.21 11.81
N ASP A 459 -34.68 -9.29 12.60
CA ASP A 459 -33.72 -9.66 13.64
C ASP A 459 -33.24 -11.11 13.52
N GLY A 460 -32.96 -11.58 12.30
CA GLY A 460 -32.42 -12.93 12.13
C GLY A 460 -33.48 -14.04 12.14
N GLY A 461 -34.77 -13.71 12.07
CA GLY A 461 -35.86 -14.68 12.24
C GLY A 461 -36.16 -15.01 13.71
N GLN A 462 -35.57 -14.27 14.66
CA GLN A 462 -35.74 -14.53 16.10
C GLN A 462 -37.13 -14.12 16.58
N THR A 463 -37.63 -12.94 16.18
CA THR A 463 -38.95 -12.45 16.59
C THR A 463 -39.84 -12.11 15.40
N PHE A 464 -41.11 -12.53 15.47
CA PHE A 464 -42.12 -12.21 14.46
C PHE A 464 -43.29 -11.45 15.10
N PRO A 465 -43.88 -10.47 14.39
CA PRO A 465 -45.07 -9.77 14.87
C PRO A 465 -46.26 -10.73 15.00
N THR A 466 -47.17 -10.42 15.93
CA THR A 466 -48.35 -11.25 16.20
C THR A 466 -49.43 -11.12 15.12
N SER A 467 -49.53 -9.95 14.48
CA SER A 467 -50.44 -9.65 13.37
C SER A 467 -49.75 -9.63 12.01
N TYR A 468 -50.48 -9.93 10.94
CA TYR A 468 -50.03 -9.69 9.57
C TYR A 468 -50.07 -8.17 9.30
N ALA A 469 -48.90 -7.55 9.23
CA ALA A 469 -48.71 -6.11 9.13
C ALA A 469 -47.37 -5.81 8.44
N TYR A 470 -47.08 -4.53 8.18
CA TYR A 470 -45.70 -4.13 7.87
C TYR A 470 -44.78 -4.47 9.04
N SER A 471 -43.50 -4.72 8.76
CA SER A 471 -42.46 -4.98 9.74
C SER A 471 -42.34 -3.86 10.77
N ALA A 472 -41.69 -4.15 11.89
CA ALA A 472 -41.11 -3.10 12.72
C ALA A 472 -40.17 -2.20 11.86
N PRO A 473 -40.11 -0.89 12.12
CA PRO A 473 -39.18 -0.02 11.42
C PRO A 473 -37.74 -0.41 11.75
N PHE A 474 -36.86 -0.33 10.75
CA PHE A 474 -35.42 -0.55 10.92
C PHE A 474 -34.62 0.47 10.10
N SER A 475 -33.30 0.45 10.28
CA SER A 475 -32.35 1.30 9.57
C SER A 475 -31.23 0.48 8.94
N VAL A 476 -30.56 1.06 7.94
CA VAL A 476 -29.34 0.53 7.31
C VAL A 476 -28.32 1.66 7.14
N THR A 477 -27.03 1.34 7.23
CA THR A 477 -25.95 2.32 7.01
C THR A 477 -25.24 1.99 5.71
N TYR A 478 -25.02 3.01 4.89
CA TYR A 478 -24.27 2.89 3.65
C TYR A 478 -22.78 2.69 3.93
N ASP A 479 -22.18 1.73 3.23
CA ASP A 479 -20.74 1.50 3.22
C ASP A 479 -20.00 2.62 2.46
N ASN A 480 -18.68 2.49 2.34
CA ASN A 480 -17.82 3.47 1.66
C ASN A 480 -18.13 3.61 0.16
N ASN A 481 -18.88 2.67 -0.42
CA ASN A 481 -19.30 2.67 -1.82
C ASN A 481 -20.74 3.16 -2.01
N GLY A 482 -21.41 3.60 -0.93
CA GLY A 482 -22.81 4.02 -0.99
C GLY A 482 -23.79 2.85 -1.14
N HIS A 483 -23.44 1.66 -0.68
CA HIS A 483 -24.28 0.45 -0.67
C HIS A 483 -24.66 0.00 0.75
N ALA A 484 -25.85 -0.59 0.91
CA ALA A 484 -26.27 -1.20 2.17
C ALA A 484 -27.18 -2.41 1.93
N TYR A 485 -27.28 -3.32 2.91
CA TYR A 485 -28.12 -4.52 2.82
C TYR A 485 -28.87 -4.77 4.13
N LYS A 486 -30.03 -5.44 4.04
CA LYS A 486 -30.75 -5.95 5.21
C LYS A 486 -31.40 -7.30 4.91
N ASP A 487 -31.09 -8.29 5.73
CA ASP A 487 -31.77 -9.58 5.73
C ASP A 487 -33.02 -9.54 6.59
N LEU A 488 -34.09 -10.12 6.05
CA LEU A 488 -35.39 -10.25 6.68
C LEU A 488 -35.88 -11.69 6.55
N TRP A 489 -36.75 -12.10 7.48
CA TRP A 489 -37.43 -13.39 7.42
C TRP A 489 -38.92 -13.17 7.37
N VAL A 490 -39.61 -13.93 6.51
CA VAL A 490 -41.01 -13.73 6.19
C VAL A 490 -41.79 -15.02 6.46
N LYS A 491 -42.88 -14.93 7.22
CA LYS A 491 -43.88 -16.00 7.33
C LYS A 491 -45.15 -15.57 6.61
N ILE A 492 -45.65 -16.41 5.71
CA ILE A 492 -46.86 -16.13 4.94
C ILE A 492 -48.05 -16.77 5.65
N ASN A 493 -49.17 -16.04 5.72
CA ASN A 493 -50.42 -16.58 6.24
C ASN A 493 -50.79 -17.87 5.48
N SER A 494 -50.87 -18.99 6.20
CA SER A 494 -51.24 -20.29 5.63
C SER A 494 -52.65 -20.29 5.00
N ALA A 495 -53.51 -19.35 5.39
CA ALA A 495 -54.84 -19.14 4.80
C ALA A 495 -54.85 -18.17 3.59
N ALA A 496 -53.71 -17.64 3.14
CA ALA A 496 -53.65 -16.80 1.95
C ALA A 496 -54.00 -17.60 0.68
N THR A 497 -54.59 -16.93 -0.32
CA THR A 497 -55.00 -17.58 -1.58
C THR A 497 -53.81 -17.66 -2.54
N ALA A 498 -53.57 -18.83 -3.15
CA ALA A 498 -52.58 -18.97 -4.21
C ALA A 498 -52.81 -17.96 -5.35
N GLY A 499 -51.73 -17.44 -5.93
CA GLY A 499 -51.79 -16.46 -7.02
C GLY A 499 -51.02 -15.16 -6.73
N ALA A 500 -51.36 -14.09 -7.45
CA ALA A 500 -50.59 -12.84 -7.41
C ALA A 500 -50.68 -12.13 -6.05
N ALA A 501 -49.55 -11.61 -5.59
CA ALA A 501 -49.40 -10.76 -4.42
C ALA A 501 -48.29 -9.71 -4.67
N ASN A 502 -48.01 -8.86 -3.68
CA ASN A 502 -46.99 -7.82 -3.79
C ASN A 502 -46.08 -7.79 -2.56
N PHE A 503 -44.80 -7.54 -2.79
CA PHE A 503 -43.80 -7.17 -1.80
C PHE A 503 -43.58 -5.65 -1.86
N ARG A 504 -43.53 -4.96 -0.72
CA ARG A 504 -43.35 -3.51 -0.68
C ARG A 504 -42.38 -3.06 0.39
N ILE A 505 -41.48 -2.15 0.00
CA ILE A 505 -40.62 -1.38 0.90
C ILE A 505 -41.22 0.02 1.04
N LYS A 506 -41.26 0.52 2.27
CA LYS A 506 -41.58 1.91 2.58
C LYS A 506 -40.46 2.57 3.35
N GLN A 507 -40.24 3.85 3.09
CA GLN A 507 -39.38 4.72 3.91
C GLN A 507 -40.23 5.89 4.40
N ASN A 508 -40.19 6.18 5.70
CA ASN A 508 -41.01 7.25 6.31
C ASN A 508 -42.52 7.12 5.97
N GLY A 509 -43.01 5.89 5.85
CA GLY A 509 -44.40 5.58 5.49
C GLY A 509 -44.74 5.65 3.98
N ASN A 510 -43.87 6.23 3.16
CA ASN A 510 -44.05 6.34 1.71
C ASN A 510 -43.55 5.09 0.99
N ALA A 511 -44.26 4.61 -0.03
CA ALA A 511 -43.82 3.48 -0.83
C ALA A 511 -42.64 3.86 -1.72
N VAL A 512 -41.51 3.18 -1.55
CA VAL A 512 -40.27 3.41 -2.32
C VAL A 512 -39.94 2.26 -3.28
N LEU A 513 -40.46 1.06 -3.02
CA LEU A 513 -40.41 -0.08 -3.94
C LEU A 513 -41.68 -0.92 -3.80
N THR A 514 -42.25 -1.38 -4.91
CA THR A 514 -43.26 -2.45 -4.94
C THR A 514 -42.89 -3.46 -6.01
N LYS A 515 -42.71 -4.72 -5.64
CA LYS A 515 -42.46 -5.85 -6.56
C LYS A 515 -43.64 -6.81 -6.57
N ALA A 516 -44.05 -7.25 -7.75
CA ALA A 516 -45.02 -8.34 -7.89
C ALA A 516 -44.37 -9.66 -7.44
N ILE A 517 -45.13 -10.49 -6.72
CA ILE A 517 -44.72 -11.83 -6.28
C ILE A 517 -45.86 -12.82 -6.52
N THR A 518 -45.55 -14.11 -6.51
CA THR A 518 -46.55 -15.18 -6.63
C THR A 518 -46.57 -16.01 -5.35
N LEU A 519 -47.77 -16.27 -4.82
CA LEU A 519 -48.01 -17.25 -3.77
C LEU A 519 -48.30 -18.61 -4.41
N ASP A 520 -47.47 -19.59 -4.12
CA ASP A 520 -47.63 -20.98 -4.56
C ASP A 520 -47.46 -21.90 -3.35
N PRO A 521 -48.55 -22.49 -2.82
CA PRO A 521 -48.49 -23.43 -1.70
C PRO A 521 -47.57 -24.64 -1.92
N SER A 522 -47.26 -24.97 -3.18
CA SER A 522 -46.36 -26.08 -3.55
C SER A 522 -44.90 -25.67 -3.72
N ALA A 523 -44.57 -24.39 -3.60
CA ALA A 523 -43.20 -23.91 -3.71
C ALA A 523 -42.31 -24.46 -2.60
N ALA A 524 -41.07 -24.81 -2.95
CA ALA A 524 -40.06 -25.22 -1.98
C ALA A 524 -39.73 -24.06 -1.03
N VAL A 525 -39.66 -24.34 0.27
CA VAL A 525 -39.30 -23.34 1.28
C VAL A 525 -37.78 -23.31 1.39
N ALA A 526 -37.15 -22.27 0.86
CA ALA A 526 -35.72 -22.05 1.04
C ALA A 526 -35.40 -21.86 2.53
N THR A 527 -34.39 -22.58 3.03
CA THR A 527 -33.96 -22.53 4.44
C THR A 527 -32.67 -21.71 4.64
N SER A 528 -32.05 -21.23 3.57
CA SER A 528 -30.82 -20.43 3.56
C SER A 528 -30.95 -19.23 2.62
N PHE A 529 -30.19 -18.16 2.89
CA PHE A 529 -30.15 -16.96 2.06
C PHE A 529 -29.31 -17.18 0.82
N ALA A 530 -29.74 -16.58 -0.30
CA ALA A 530 -28.79 -16.19 -1.33
C ALA A 530 -27.85 -15.13 -0.73
N ILE A 531 -26.56 -15.43 -0.62
CA ILE A 531 -25.55 -14.46 -0.19
C ILE A 531 -24.92 -13.78 -1.42
N PRO A 532 -24.40 -12.54 -1.29
CA PRO A 532 -23.72 -11.85 -2.37
C PRO A 532 -22.52 -12.64 -2.81
N VAL A 533 -22.20 -12.56 -4.10
CA VAL A 533 -21.06 -13.28 -4.66
C VAL A 533 -19.78 -12.91 -3.91
N GLY A 534 -19.52 -11.63 -3.65
CA GLY A 534 -18.36 -11.19 -2.87
C GLY A 534 -18.31 -11.79 -1.46
N THR A 535 -19.46 -11.94 -0.79
CA THR A 535 -19.53 -12.61 0.53
C THR A 535 -19.24 -14.10 0.42
N ALA A 536 -19.73 -14.76 -0.63
CA ALA A 536 -19.44 -16.17 -0.87
C ALA A 536 -17.98 -16.41 -1.20
N ARG A 537 -17.33 -15.49 -1.93
CA ARG A 537 -15.90 -15.57 -2.26
C ARG A 537 -15.00 -15.49 -1.02
N ALA A 538 -15.51 -14.98 0.11
CA ALA A 538 -14.82 -14.96 1.40
C ALA A 538 -15.12 -16.17 2.30
N LYS A 539 -15.93 -17.14 1.83
CA LYS A 539 -16.24 -18.38 2.55
C LYS A 539 -15.21 -19.46 2.26
N THR A 540 -15.18 -20.49 3.10
CA THR A 540 -14.21 -21.59 2.98
C THR A 540 -14.60 -22.51 1.83
N LEU A 541 -13.63 -23.01 1.07
CA LEU A 541 -13.87 -24.06 0.09
C LEU A 541 -14.50 -25.30 0.76
N GLY A 542 -15.56 -25.82 0.17
CA GLY A 542 -16.40 -26.91 0.69
C GLY A 542 -17.72 -26.42 1.29
N ASP A 543 -17.88 -25.12 1.58
CA ASP A 543 -19.15 -24.56 2.06
C ASP A 543 -20.23 -24.62 0.97
N THR A 544 -21.39 -25.19 1.28
CA THR A 544 -22.57 -25.08 0.42
C THR A 544 -23.16 -23.68 0.56
N VAL A 545 -23.18 -22.92 -0.53
CA VAL A 545 -23.76 -21.58 -0.58
C VAL A 545 -24.89 -21.51 -1.58
N THR A 546 -25.86 -20.65 -1.32
CA THR A 546 -26.84 -20.23 -2.31
C THR A 546 -26.45 -18.82 -2.76
N LEU A 547 -26.39 -18.58 -4.07
CA LEU A 547 -26.13 -17.28 -4.69
C LEU A 547 -27.30 -16.88 -5.59
N GLN A 548 -27.43 -15.59 -5.83
CA GLN A 548 -28.31 -15.05 -6.86
C GLN A 548 -27.53 -14.03 -7.70
N GLY A 549 -27.70 -14.07 -9.02
CA GLY A 549 -26.98 -13.18 -9.91
C GLY A 549 -27.45 -13.30 -11.35
N THR A 550 -26.95 -12.39 -12.19
CA THR A 550 -27.24 -12.36 -13.62
C THR A 550 -26.20 -13.18 -14.36
N VAL A 551 -26.68 -14.07 -15.23
CA VAL A 551 -25.83 -14.91 -16.09
C VAL A 551 -25.14 -14.04 -17.14
N THR A 552 -23.83 -14.19 -17.28
CA THR A 552 -23.00 -13.44 -18.25
C THR A 552 -22.63 -14.26 -19.47
N THR A 553 -22.61 -15.58 -19.35
CA THR A 553 -22.24 -16.50 -20.45
C THR A 553 -23.28 -17.58 -20.66
N LYS A 554 -23.49 -18.00 -21.91
CA LYS A 554 -24.40 -19.10 -22.24
C LYS A 554 -23.93 -20.43 -21.62
N SER A 555 -24.86 -21.25 -21.13
CA SER A 555 -24.51 -22.60 -20.63
C SER A 555 -23.75 -23.43 -21.67
N GLY A 556 -22.65 -24.04 -21.23
CA GLY A 556 -21.83 -24.97 -21.99
C GLY A 556 -20.78 -24.34 -22.89
N LEU A 557 -20.64 -23.02 -22.86
CA LEU A 557 -19.64 -22.28 -23.64
C LEU A 557 -18.21 -22.74 -23.37
N TYR A 558 -17.90 -23.15 -22.13
CA TYR A 558 -16.56 -23.57 -21.73
C TYR A 558 -16.46 -25.06 -21.33
N GLY A 559 -17.47 -25.86 -21.67
CA GLY A 559 -17.50 -27.31 -21.42
C GLY A 559 -18.63 -27.70 -20.46
N SER A 560 -19.13 -28.93 -20.62
CA SER A 560 -20.33 -29.41 -19.91
C SER A 560 -21.50 -28.43 -20.07
N LYS A 561 -22.27 -28.14 -19.02
CA LYS A 561 -23.31 -27.09 -18.97
C LYS A 561 -22.89 -25.91 -18.08
N ALA A 562 -21.59 -25.62 -17.97
CA ALA A 562 -21.06 -24.56 -17.11
C ALA A 562 -21.35 -23.15 -17.63
N PHE A 563 -21.38 -22.15 -16.75
CA PHE A 563 -21.58 -20.74 -17.08
C PHE A 563 -21.04 -19.80 -15.98
N TYR A 564 -20.79 -18.54 -16.32
CA TYR A 564 -20.52 -17.47 -15.36
C TYR A 564 -21.80 -16.71 -15.00
N MET A 565 -21.85 -16.26 -13.74
CA MET A 565 -22.85 -15.34 -13.23
C MET A 565 -22.18 -14.26 -12.36
N GLN A 566 -22.81 -13.11 -12.21
CA GLN A 566 -22.32 -12.06 -11.33
C GLN A 566 -23.46 -11.31 -10.65
N ASP A 567 -23.16 -10.65 -9.55
CA ASP A 567 -23.98 -9.60 -8.95
C ASP A 567 -23.16 -8.29 -8.82
N GLY A 568 -23.67 -7.31 -8.07
CA GLY A 568 -22.96 -6.04 -7.84
C GLY A 568 -21.71 -6.15 -6.96
N THR A 569 -21.41 -7.33 -6.42
CA THR A 569 -20.32 -7.57 -5.46
C THR A 569 -19.23 -8.52 -5.98
N GLY A 570 -19.46 -9.23 -7.10
CA GLY A 570 -18.44 -10.09 -7.69
C GLY A 570 -18.99 -11.05 -8.74
N GLY A 571 -18.10 -11.82 -9.35
CA GLY A 571 -18.43 -12.87 -10.33
C GLY A 571 -18.16 -14.27 -9.80
N MET A 572 -18.83 -15.27 -10.35
CA MET A 572 -18.72 -16.68 -9.94
C MET A 572 -18.85 -17.60 -11.15
N TYR A 573 -17.95 -18.59 -11.24
CA TYR A 573 -18.07 -19.67 -12.20
C TYR A 573 -18.97 -20.78 -11.65
N VAL A 574 -19.88 -21.32 -12.45
CA VAL A 574 -20.80 -22.40 -12.05
C VAL A 574 -20.49 -23.63 -12.89
N TYR A 575 -19.92 -24.66 -12.26
CA TYR A 575 -19.53 -25.90 -12.91
C TYR A 575 -20.65 -26.95 -12.86
N GLN A 576 -20.87 -27.66 -13.97
CA GLN A 576 -21.90 -28.71 -14.11
C GLN A 576 -23.35 -28.28 -13.76
N GLY A 577 -23.74 -27.06 -14.13
CA GLY A 577 -25.14 -26.63 -14.02
C GLY A 577 -26.10 -27.59 -14.73
N ASN A 578 -27.13 -28.10 -14.03
CA ASN A 578 -28.07 -29.07 -14.62
C ASN A 578 -29.15 -28.40 -15.51
N THR A 579 -29.28 -27.07 -15.41
CA THR A 579 -30.27 -26.22 -16.09
C THR A 579 -29.60 -25.41 -17.21
N VAL A 580 -30.29 -25.27 -18.36
CA VAL A 580 -29.82 -24.43 -19.47
C VAL A 580 -30.21 -22.98 -19.18
N VAL A 581 -29.24 -22.07 -19.19
CA VAL A 581 -29.41 -20.63 -18.95
C VAL A 581 -28.77 -19.81 -20.07
N ASN A 582 -29.29 -18.60 -20.28
CA ASN A 582 -28.83 -17.65 -21.30
C ASN A 582 -28.28 -16.37 -20.64
N PRO A 583 -27.35 -15.65 -21.29
CA PRO A 583 -26.93 -14.33 -20.83
C PRO A 583 -28.12 -13.40 -20.57
N GLY A 584 -28.10 -12.73 -19.41
CA GLY A 584 -29.18 -11.86 -18.94
C GLY A 584 -30.29 -12.57 -18.15
N ASP A 585 -30.29 -13.91 -18.06
CA ASP A 585 -31.15 -14.61 -17.10
C ASP A 585 -30.70 -14.31 -15.67
N VAL A 586 -31.66 -14.11 -14.76
CA VAL A 586 -31.38 -14.01 -13.32
C VAL A 586 -31.62 -15.37 -12.69
N VAL A 587 -30.58 -15.93 -12.07
CA VAL A 587 -30.59 -17.30 -11.55
C VAL A 587 -30.34 -17.32 -10.05
N SER A 588 -30.92 -18.31 -9.36
CA SER A 588 -30.48 -18.75 -8.04
C SER A 588 -29.69 -20.04 -8.22
N VAL A 589 -28.49 -20.09 -7.66
CA VAL A 589 -27.59 -21.24 -7.75
C VAL A 589 -27.21 -21.68 -6.34
N THR A 590 -27.44 -22.94 -6.00
CA THR A 590 -26.95 -23.55 -4.77
C THR A 590 -25.93 -24.62 -5.09
N GLY A 591 -24.74 -24.53 -4.50
CA GLY A 591 -23.68 -25.50 -4.70
C GLY A 591 -22.54 -25.30 -3.71
N ASP A 592 -21.59 -26.22 -3.74
CA ASP A 592 -20.42 -26.14 -2.87
C ASP A 592 -19.39 -25.21 -3.49
N LEU A 593 -18.81 -24.31 -2.69
CA LEU A 593 -17.64 -23.54 -3.11
C LEU A 593 -16.47 -24.49 -3.34
N THR A 594 -15.97 -24.55 -4.55
CA THR A 594 -14.81 -25.35 -4.91
C THR A 594 -13.81 -24.50 -5.67
N SER A 595 -12.61 -25.03 -5.88
CA SER A 595 -11.67 -24.43 -6.81
C SER A 595 -11.12 -25.49 -7.75
N PHE A 596 -11.08 -25.17 -9.04
CA PHE A 596 -10.50 -26.03 -10.06
C PHE A 596 -9.61 -25.19 -10.98
N ASN A 597 -8.36 -25.61 -11.15
CA ASN A 597 -7.33 -24.83 -11.86
C ASN A 597 -7.21 -23.37 -11.37
N GLN A 598 -7.30 -23.16 -10.05
CA GLN A 598 -7.37 -21.84 -9.39
C GLN A 598 -8.65 -21.04 -9.65
N GLU A 599 -9.54 -21.47 -10.55
CA GLU A 599 -10.84 -20.82 -10.76
C GLU A 599 -11.74 -21.10 -9.57
N LEU A 600 -12.27 -20.04 -8.93
CA LEU A 600 -13.23 -20.17 -7.85
C LEU A 600 -14.60 -20.41 -8.46
N GLU A 601 -15.22 -21.52 -8.07
CA GLU A 601 -16.43 -22.00 -8.69
C GLU A 601 -17.44 -22.56 -7.69
N LEU A 602 -18.69 -22.73 -8.14
CA LEU A 602 -19.66 -23.58 -7.48
C LEU A 602 -19.70 -24.95 -8.16
N GLY A 603 -19.42 -26.00 -7.39
CA GLY A 603 -19.43 -27.40 -7.79
C GLY A 603 -20.50 -28.24 -7.08
N ASN A 604 -20.43 -29.57 -7.26
CA ASN A 604 -21.32 -30.58 -6.64
C ASN A 604 -22.83 -30.34 -6.84
N MET A 605 -23.21 -29.87 -8.03
CA MET A 605 -24.59 -29.52 -8.38
C MET A 605 -25.52 -30.74 -8.42
N THR A 606 -26.65 -30.68 -7.70
CA THR A 606 -27.74 -31.68 -7.77
C THR A 606 -28.91 -31.19 -8.64
N ALA A 607 -29.89 -32.04 -8.91
CA ALA A 607 -31.09 -31.63 -9.65
C ALA A 607 -31.85 -30.54 -8.86
N GLY A 608 -32.14 -29.40 -9.50
CA GLY A 608 -32.79 -28.24 -8.86
C GLY A 608 -31.83 -27.24 -8.22
N SER A 609 -30.51 -27.45 -8.34
CA SER A 609 -29.48 -26.52 -7.83
C SER A 609 -29.41 -25.19 -8.58
N VAL A 610 -29.87 -25.14 -9.84
CA VAL A 610 -29.93 -23.92 -10.66
C VAL A 610 -31.38 -23.64 -11.04
N ASN A 611 -31.92 -22.53 -10.53
CA ASN A 611 -33.29 -22.10 -10.80
C ASN A 611 -33.28 -20.74 -11.52
N VAL A 612 -33.91 -20.67 -12.69
CA VAL A 612 -34.13 -19.39 -13.39
C VAL A 612 -35.25 -18.65 -12.68
N ILE A 613 -34.90 -17.55 -12.01
CA ILE A 613 -35.84 -16.71 -11.26
C ILE A 613 -36.56 -15.76 -12.21
N GLN A 614 -35.83 -15.25 -13.20
CA GLN A 614 -36.35 -14.35 -14.21
C GLN A 614 -35.64 -14.61 -15.54
N ALA A 615 -36.43 -14.81 -16.60
CA ALA A 615 -35.91 -14.95 -17.95
C ALA A 615 -35.47 -13.58 -18.52
N SER A 616 -34.36 -13.61 -19.26
CA SER A 616 -33.59 -12.54 -19.90
C SER A 616 -34.15 -11.11 -19.85
N GLN A 617 -33.40 -10.19 -19.22
CA GLN A 617 -33.63 -8.74 -19.22
C GLN A 617 -32.58 -7.95 -20.05
N GLY A 618 -31.71 -8.65 -20.78
CA GLY A 618 -30.49 -8.09 -21.36
C GLY A 618 -29.25 -8.44 -20.53
N ALA A 619 -28.15 -8.78 -21.20
CA ALA A 619 -26.89 -9.11 -20.53
C ALA A 619 -26.30 -7.85 -19.86
N PRO A 620 -25.66 -7.99 -18.68
CA PRO A 620 -25.02 -6.86 -18.02
C PRO A 620 -23.92 -6.27 -18.91
N SER A 621 -23.78 -4.94 -18.89
CA SER A 621 -22.64 -4.28 -19.52
C SER A 621 -21.35 -4.70 -18.84
N PRO A 622 -20.25 -4.90 -19.58
CA PRO A 622 -18.98 -5.27 -18.98
C PRO A 622 -18.43 -4.10 -18.15
N ALA A 623 -17.81 -4.42 -17.01
CA ALA A 623 -17.11 -3.43 -16.20
C ALA A 623 -15.78 -3.06 -16.87
N VAL A 624 -15.51 -1.77 -17.04
CA VAL A 624 -14.22 -1.31 -17.61
C VAL A 624 -13.14 -1.50 -16.56
N VAL A 625 -12.08 -2.24 -16.91
CA VAL A 625 -10.93 -2.52 -16.06
C VAL A 625 -9.64 -2.26 -16.82
N ASN A 626 -8.53 -2.13 -16.11
CA ASN A 626 -7.20 -1.96 -16.74
C ASN A 626 -6.52 -3.31 -17.00
N ALA A 627 -6.87 -4.36 -16.22
CA ALA A 627 -6.31 -5.69 -16.34
C ALA A 627 -7.25 -6.76 -15.76
N VAL A 628 -7.05 -8.02 -16.12
CA VAL A 628 -7.70 -9.16 -15.47
C VAL A 628 -6.84 -9.63 -14.29
N ASN A 629 -7.43 -9.75 -13.10
CA ASN A 629 -6.72 -10.13 -11.87
C ASN A 629 -7.66 -10.78 -10.82
N ALA A 630 -7.14 -11.04 -9.63
CA ALA A 630 -7.87 -11.73 -8.56
C ALA A 630 -9.17 -11.00 -8.13
N THR A 631 -9.16 -9.67 -8.17
CA THR A 631 -10.28 -8.84 -7.68
C THR A 631 -11.49 -8.88 -8.60
N ASN A 632 -11.27 -9.10 -9.91
CA ASN A 632 -12.34 -9.14 -10.90
C ASN A 632 -12.63 -10.54 -11.47
N GLN A 633 -11.97 -11.57 -10.94
CA GLN A 633 -12.21 -12.96 -11.32
C GLN A 633 -13.71 -13.31 -11.32
N GLY A 634 -14.14 -13.96 -12.39
CA GLY A 634 -15.51 -14.40 -12.65
C GLY A 634 -16.45 -13.30 -13.18
N GLN A 635 -16.02 -12.03 -13.21
CA GLN A 635 -16.83 -10.92 -13.71
C GLN A 635 -16.71 -10.78 -15.24
N TYR A 636 -17.74 -10.19 -15.85
CA TYR A 636 -17.71 -9.75 -17.24
C TYR A 636 -17.11 -8.34 -17.30
N VAL A 637 -15.94 -8.23 -17.94
CA VAL A 637 -15.10 -7.04 -17.95
C VAL A 637 -14.73 -6.60 -19.37
N GLN A 638 -14.28 -5.36 -19.52
CA GLN A 638 -13.81 -4.78 -20.77
C GLN A 638 -12.50 -4.02 -20.57
N LEU A 639 -11.55 -4.29 -21.46
CA LEU A 639 -10.30 -3.55 -21.65
C LEU A 639 -10.46 -2.63 -22.85
N ASN A 640 -10.03 -1.38 -22.73
CA ASN A 640 -10.17 -0.38 -23.79
C ASN A 640 -8.81 0.00 -24.39
N GLY A 641 -8.75 0.13 -25.71
CA GLY A 641 -7.58 0.63 -26.41
C GLY A 641 -6.32 -0.21 -26.21
N VAL A 642 -6.46 -1.53 -26.08
CA VAL A 642 -5.34 -2.45 -25.86
C VAL A 642 -4.78 -2.97 -27.19
N THR A 643 -3.46 -3.14 -27.25
CA THR A 643 -2.75 -3.54 -28.47
C THR A 643 -2.59 -5.06 -28.53
N VAL A 644 -3.00 -5.69 -29.62
CA VAL A 644 -2.85 -7.14 -29.85
C VAL A 644 -1.37 -7.49 -30.05
N GLN A 645 -0.87 -8.46 -29.28
CA GLN A 645 0.51 -8.98 -29.36
C GLN A 645 0.53 -10.50 -29.16
N ASN A 646 1.69 -11.11 -29.41
CA ASN A 646 1.99 -12.52 -29.11
C ASN A 646 0.88 -13.51 -29.56
N ILE A 647 0.38 -13.34 -30.78
CA ILE A 647 -0.66 -14.22 -31.32
C ILE A 647 -0.12 -15.64 -31.43
N GLY A 648 -0.69 -16.54 -30.65
CA GLY A 648 -0.31 -17.95 -30.60
C GLY A 648 -0.80 -18.76 -31.80
N THR A 649 -0.31 -19.98 -31.90
CA THR A 649 -0.75 -20.93 -32.93
C THR A 649 -2.13 -21.50 -32.57
N PRO A 650 -3.10 -21.54 -33.50
CA PRO A 650 -4.39 -22.17 -33.25
C PRO A 650 -4.27 -23.64 -32.85
N ASP A 651 -5.09 -24.09 -31.90
CA ASP A 651 -5.15 -25.50 -31.52
C ASP A 651 -5.99 -26.33 -32.52
N SER A 652 -6.05 -27.65 -32.32
CA SER A 652 -6.80 -28.57 -33.18
C SER A 652 -8.33 -28.33 -33.17
N PHE A 653 -8.83 -27.55 -32.21
CA PHE A 653 -10.23 -27.14 -32.09
C PHE A 653 -10.48 -25.71 -32.61
N LYS A 654 -9.48 -25.09 -33.26
CA LYS A 654 -9.51 -23.71 -33.75
C LYS A 654 -9.72 -22.67 -32.64
N ASN A 655 -9.29 -22.98 -31.41
CA ASN A 655 -9.12 -21.97 -30.37
C ASN A 655 -7.82 -21.21 -30.62
N ILE A 656 -7.74 -19.97 -30.16
CA ILE A 656 -6.52 -19.18 -30.24
C ILE A 656 -6.31 -18.37 -28.96
N GLU A 657 -5.05 -18.25 -28.57
CA GLU A 657 -4.60 -17.47 -27.42
C GLU A 657 -3.62 -16.39 -27.91
N PHE A 658 -3.67 -15.21 -27.29
CA PHE A 658 -2.84 -14.06 -27.63
C PHE A 658 -2.78 -13.11 -26.44
N ASP A 659 -1.91 -12.12 -26.50
CA ASP A 659 -1.81 -11.09 -25.47
C ASP A 659 -2.42 -9.77 -25.95
N VAL A 660 -2.98 -9.02 -25.01
CA VAL A 660 -3.30 -7.62 -25.22
C VAL A 660 -2.55 -6.77 -24.22
N VAL A 661 -1.92 -5.70 -24.71
CA VAL A 661 -1.07 -4.82 -23.91
C VAL A 661 -1.72 -3.45 -23.82
N ALA A 662 -1.99 -3.01 -22.60
CA ALA A 662 -2.51 -1.67 -22.32
C ALA A 662 -1.42 -0.60 -22.45
N ALA A 663 -1.81 0.68 -22.46
CA ALA A 663 -0.87 1.80 -22.59
C ALA A 663 0.15 1.87 -21.44
N ASP A 664 -0.22 1.39 -20.26
CA ASP A 664 0.63 1.26 -19.07
C ASP A 664 1.50 -0.01 -19.10
N GLN A 665 1.61 -0.67 -20.26
CA GLN A 665 2.31 -1.94 -20.49
C GLN A 665 1.71 -3.15 -19.76
N THR A 666 0.57 -2.99 -19.08
CA THR A 666 -0.09 -4.14 -18.44
C THR A 666 -0.55 -5.12 -19.52
N THR A 667 -0.08 -6.36 -19.39
CA THR A 667 -0.41 -7.43 -20.33
C THR A 667 -1.53 -8.29 -19.76
N THR A 668 -2.59 -8.47 -20.55
CA THR A 668 -3.65 -9.44 -20.27
C THR A 668 -3.61 -10.55 -21.31
N HIS A 669 -3.52 -11.79 -20.85
CA HIS A 669 -3.63 -12.94 -21.72
C HIS A 669 -5.10 -13.16 -22.13
N VAL A 670 -5.36 -13.48 -23.39
CA VAL A 670 -6.71 -13.62 -23.96
C VAL A 670 -6.86 -14.98 -24.62
N ARG A 671 -8.02 -15.61 -24.40
CA ARG A 671 -8.42 -16.83 -25.10
C ARG A 671 -9.73 -16.66 -25.84
N ILE A 672 -9.69 -16.99 -27.13
CA ILE A 672 -10.89 -17.17 -27.96
C ILE A 672 -11.18 -18.67 -28.07
N ASP A 673 -12.38 -19.04 -27.67
CA ASP A 673 -12.88 -20.41 -27.76
C ASP A 673 -13.83 -20.55 -28.96
N SER A 674 -13.62 -21.57 -29.80
CA SER A 674 -14.41 -21.78 -31.02
C SER A 674 -15.90 -22.02 -30.73
N ARG A 675 -16.26 -22.42 -29.49
CA ARG A 675 -17.65 -22.57 -29.04
C ARG A 675 -18.40 -21.24 -28.93
N THR A 676 -17.71 -20.11 -28.93
CA THR A 676 -18.32 -18.76 -29.00
C THR A 676 -18.92 -18.45 -30.37
N GLY A 677 -18.68 -19.29 -31.38
CA GLY A 677 -19.02 -19.01 -32.77
C GLY A 677 -18.02 -18.10 -33.47
N TYR A 678 -16.92 -17.73 -32.79
CA TYR A 678 -15.81 -16.96 -33.33
C TYR A 678 -14.54 -17.81 -33.22
N THR A 679 -13.94 -18.17 -34.36
CA THR A 679 -12.82 -19.13 -34.43
C THR A 679 -11.49 -18.42 -34.66
N SER A 680 -10.39 -19.16 -34.52
CA SER A 680 -9.06 -18.66 -34.92
C SER A 680 -9.01 -18.15 -36.36
N ASP A 681 -9.73 -18.79 -37.29
CA ASP A 681 -9.77 -18.37 -38.70
C ASP A 681 -10.43 -16.99 -38.85
N ASN A 682 -11.49 -16.72 -38.07
CA ASN A 682 -12.13 -15.41 -38.04
C ASN A 682 -11.22 -14.37 -37.42
N PHE A 683 -10.62 -14.69 -36.26
CA PHE A 683 -9.71 -13.77 -35.58
C PHE A 683 -8.51 -13.38 -36.45
N LEU A 684 -7.84 -14.35 -37.09
CA LEU A 684 -6.69 -14.10 -37.96
C LEU A 684 -7.06 -13.40 -39.28
N GLN A 685 -8.33 -13.43 -39.67
CA GLN A 685 -8.85 -12.65 -40.80
C GLN A 685 -9.10 -11.19 -40.40
N ASP A 686 -9.64 -10.98 -39.19
CA ASP A 686 -10.14 -9.68 -38.74
C ASP A 686 -9.08 -8.83 -38.00
N PHE A 687 -8.05 -9.48 -37.41
CA PHE A 687 -7.06 -8.84 -36.55
C PHE A 687 -5.63 -9.35 -36.79
N LYS A 688 -4.65 -8.48 -36.57
CA LYS A 688 -3.20 -8.78 -36.59
C LYS A 688 -2.48 -8.16 -35.39
N ALA A 689 -1.26 -8.62 -35.13
CA ALA A 689 -0.41 -8.02 -34.10
C ALA A 689 -0.18 -6.52 -34.40
N GLY A 690 -0.31 -5.68 -33.37
CA GLY A 690 -0.27 -4.22 -33.46
C GLY A 690 -1.64 -3.56 -33.61
N ASP A 691 -2.73 -4.30 -33.83
CA ASP A 691 -4.07 -3.71 -33.86
C ASP A 691 -4.50 -3.26 -32.46
N VAL A 692 -5.12 -2.09 -32.38
CA VAL A 692 -5.68 -1.55 -31.13
C VAL A 692 -7.16 -1.86 -31.07
N ILE A 693 -7.58 -2.56 -30.01
CA ILE A 693 -8.94 -3.06 -29.85
C ILE A 693 -9.53 -2.68 -28.49
N ASN A 694 -10.85 -2.60 -28.43
CA ASN A 694 -11.61 -2.76 -27.21
C ASN A 694 -12.02 -4.22 -27.13
N ILE A 695 -11.71 -4.90 -26.01
CA ILE A 695 -12.01 -6.31 -25.83
C ILE A 695 -12.75 -6.55 -24.54
N SER A 696 -13.82 -7.35 -24.58
CA SER A 696 -14.59 -7.77 -23.41
C SER A 696 -14.64 -9.28 -23.25
N GLY A 697 -14.96 -9.74 -22.04
CA GLY A 697 -14.96 -11.17 -21.75
C GLY A 697 -15.15 -11.49 -20.28
N ALA A 698 -15.27 -12.77 -19.96
CA ALA A 698 -15.24 -13.25 -18.58
C ALA A 698 -13.79 -13.28 -18.08
N ALA A 699 -13.52 -12.55 -17.00
CA ALA A 699 -12.26 -12.62 -16.25
C ALA A 699 -12.13 -14.01 -15.62
N SER A 700 -11.06 -14.72 -15.93
CA SER A 700 -10.83 -16.11 -15.51
C SER A 700 -9.38 -16.28 -15.06
N ILE A 701 -9.09 -17.38 -14.37
CA ILE A 701 -7.76 -17.80 -13.99
C ILE A 701 -7.56 -19.28 -14.34
N THR A 702 -6.32 -19.65 -14.65
CA THR A 702 -5.87 -21.04 -14.75
C THR A 702 -4.62 -21.24 -13.90
N ASN A 703 -4.06 -22.46 -13.88
CA ASN A 703 -2.74 -22.71 -13.31
C ASN A 703 -1.62 -21.87 -13.94
N ASN A 704 -1.85 -21.30 -15.14
CA ASN A 704 -0.90 -20.46 -15.86
C ASN A 704 -1.16 -18.96 -15.66
N GLY A 705 -2.03 -18.57 -14.73
CA GLY A 705 -2.35 -17.17 -14.44
C GLY A 705 -3.69 -16.69 -14.98
N PHE A 706 -3.90 -15.38 -14.90
CA PHE A 706 -5.14 -14.71 -15.29
C PHE A 706 -5.29 -14.61 -16.81
N LEU A 707 -6.52 -14.75 -17.30
CA LEU A 707 -6.85 -14.56 -18.70
C LEU A 707 -8.27 -14.03 -18.90
N LEU A 708 -8.48 -13.33 -20.01
CA LEU A 708 -9.80 -12.92 -20.47
C LEU A 708 -10.36 -13.96 -21.46
N ARG A 709 -11.55 -14.49 -21.18
CA ARG A 709 -12.26 -15.41 -22.09
C ARG A 709 -13.36 -14.67 -22.81
N THR A 710 -13.27 -14.57 -24.13
CA THR A 710 -14.33 -13.95 -24.92
C THR A 710 -15.60 -14.80 -24.88
N THR A 711 -16.75 -14.14 -25.00
CA THR A 711 -18.08 -14.76 -24.86
C THR A 711 -18.83 -14.80 -26.19
N LYS A 712 -18.51 -13.88 -27.11
CA LYS A 712 -19.13 -13.72 -28.44
C LYS A 712 -18.20 -12.93 -29.36
N ALA A 713 -18.45 -12.99 -30.68
CA ALA A 713 -17.66 -12.27 -31.67
C ALA A 713 -17.63 -10.75 -31.44
N SER A 714 -18.75 -10.16 -31.04
CA SER A 714 -18.86 -8.71 -30.78
C SER A 714 -18.14 -8.23 -29.52
N ASP A 715 -17.46 -9.12 -28.79
CA ASP A 715 -16.62 -8.73 -27.68
C ASP A 715 -15.30 -8.08 -28.14
N LEU A 716 -14.87 -8.29 -29.39
CA LEU A 716 -13.68 -7.66 -29.97
C LEU A 716 -14.09 -6.58 -30.97
N VAL A 717 -13.63 -5.35 -30.75
CA VAL A 717 -13.96 -4.20 -31.60
C VAL A 717 -12.69 -3.39 -31.86
N LEU A 718 -12.35 -3.11 -33.13
CA LEU A 718 -11.27 -2.18 -33.46
C LEU A 718 -11.55 -0.80 -32.86
N ALA A 719 -10.56 -0.22 -32.19
CA ALA A 719 -10.70 1.09 -31.55
C ALA A 719 -10.87 2.24 -32.57
N ASN A 720 -10.53 2.02 -33.85
CA ASN A 720 -10.75 2.95 -34.97
C ASN A 720 -11.11 2.16 -36.26
N PRO A 721 -12.38 2.06 -36.68
CA PRO A 721 -12.72 1.43 -37.95
C PRO A 721 -12.29 2.31 -39.13
N ILE A 722 -11.56 1.74 -40.10
CA ILE A 722 -11.44 2.33 -41.44
C ILE A 722 -12.83 2.20 -42.11
N PRO A 723 -13.43 3.27 -42.66
CA PRO A 723 -14.72 3.16 -43.34
C PRO A 723 -14.60 2.25 -44.57
N ASP A 724 -15.56 1.33 -44.70
CA ASP A 724 -15.62 0.28 -45.73
C ASP A 724 -15.60 0.91 -47.15
N PRO A 725 -14.73 0.45 -48.08
CA PRO A 725 -14.72 0.98 -49.44
C PRO A 725 -16.03 0.63 -50.16
N THR A 726 -16.74 1.66 -50.63
CA THR A 726 -17.93 1.54 -51.48
C THR A 726 -17.66 0.62 -52.69
N PRO A 727 -18.61 -0.26 -53.07
CA PRO A 727 -18.39 -1.26 -54.11
C PRO A 727 -18.28 -0.62 -55.49
N ILE A 728 -17.17 -0.91 -56.19
CA ILE A 728 -16.97 -0.58 -57.61
C ILE A 728 -17.44 -1.77 -58.47
N PRO A 729 -18.11 -1.56 -59.62
CA PRO A 729 -18.62 -2.65 -60.44
C PRO A 729 -17.51 -3.35 -61.24
N ASP A 730 -17.68 -4.66 -61.36
CA ASP A 730 -16.83 -5.66 -61.99
C ASP A 730 -16.61 -5.47 -63.52
N PRO A 731 -15.41 -5.74 -64.05
CA PRO A 731 -15.25 -6.19 -65.43
C PRO A 731 -14.64 -7.60 -65.54
N THR A 732 -15.31 -8.36 -66.40
CA THR A 732 -15.17 -9.75 -66.89
C THR A 732 -13.78 -10.26 -67.35
N PRO A 733 -13.60 -11.60 -67.51
CA PRO A 733 -12.33 -12.33 -67.47
C PRO A 733 -11.75 -12.72 -68.84
N ASP A 734 -10.43 -13.01 -68.92
CA ASP A 734 -9.74 -14.21 -69.51
C ASP A 734 -8.20 -13.98 -69.64
N PRO A 735 -7.33 -14.93 -70.07
CA PRO A 735 -7.18 -16.36 -69.75
C PRO A 735 -5.76 -16.74 -69.22
N THR A 736 -5.67 -17.95 -68.66
CA THR A 736 -4.46 -18.74 -68.26
C THR A 736 -3.32 -18.83 -69.29
N PRO A 737 -2.06 -19.04 -68.85
CA PRO A 737 -1.28 -20.19 -69.36
C PRO A 737 -0.36 -20.94 -68.35
N THR A 738 0.06 -22.12 -68.85
CA THR A 738 0.82 -23.32 -68.39
C THR A 738 2.31 -23.19 -67.93
N PRO A 739 3.00 -24.30 -67.47
CA PRO A 739 4.09 -24.29 -66.46
C PRO A 739 5.56 -24.57 -66.92
N ASP A 740 6.49 -24.48 -65.94
CA ASP A 740 7.91 -24.94 -65.79
C ASP A 740 9.04 -24.24 -66.60
N PRO A 741 10.35 -24.27 -66.20
CA PRO A 741 11.08 -25.27 -65.40
C PRO A 741 12.18 -24.76 -64.38
N THR A 742 12.82 -25.72 -63.69
CA THR A 742 14.02 -25.68 -62.81
C THR A 742 15.33 -25.18 -63.46
N PRO A 743 16.32 -24.73 -62.66
CA PRO A 743 17.72 -25.17 -62.86
C PRO A 743 18.59 -25.37 -61.57
N ASP A 744 19.77 -25.99 -61.82
CA ASP A 744 20.83 -26.61 -60.97
C ASP A 744 21.95 -25.60 -60.49
N PRO A 745 23.17 -25.95 -59.98
CA PRO A 745 23.74 -25.36 -58.75
C PRO A 745 25.12 -24.61 -58.85
N THR A 746 25.47 -23.87 -57.77
CA THR A 746 26.80 -23.36 -57.28
C THR A 746 27.65 -22.38 -58.14
N PRO A 747 28.34 -21.38 -57.51
CA PRO A 747 29.70 -21.58 -56.94
C PRO A 747 30.08 -20.76 -55.67
N THR A 748 31.15 -21.21 -54.99
CA THR A 748 31.86 -20.63 -53.82
C THR A 748 32.76 -19.43 -54.14
N PRO A 749 33.10 -18.57 -53.15
CA PRO A 749 34.49 -18.09 -52.99
C PRO A 749 35.01 -17.85 -51.53
N ASP A 750 36.22 -18.37 -51.27
CA ASP A 750 37.47 -17.83 -50.64
C ASP A 750 37.59 -17.11 -49.25
N PRO A 751 38.79 -17.15 -48.62
CA PRO A 751 38.99 -17.20 -47.16
C PRO A 751 39.32 -15.86 -46.45
N LYS A 752 39.05 -15.84 -45.13
CA LYS A 752 39.21 -14.72 -44.18
C LYS A 752 40.67 -14.55 -43.65
N PRO A 753 41.14 -13.33 -43.32
CA PRO A 753 42.52 -13.08 -42.86
C PRO A 753 42.74 -13.33 -41.35
N THR A 754 44.01 -13.61 -41.03
CA THR A 754 44.62 -13.90 -39.71
C THR A 754 44.77 -12.68 -38.77
N PRO A 755 44.72 -12.84 -37.43
CA PRO A 755 45.13 -11.82 -36.45
C PRO A 755 46.61 -11.93 -36.01
N ASN A 756 47.18 -10.79 -35.60
CA ASN A 756 48.54 -10.54 -35.09
C ASN A 756 48.68 -10.96 -33.59
N PRO A 757 49.89 -11.17 -33.03
CA PRO A 757 50.11 -11.92 -31.78
C PRO A 757 49.98 -11.07 -30.50
N GLU A 758 49.65 -11.78 -29.42
CA GLU A 758 49.47 -11.33 -28.03
C GLU A 758 50.82 -11.25 -27.27
N PRO A 759 50.99 -10.32 -26.30
CA PRO A 759 52.20 -10.20 -25.48
C PRO A 759 52.31 -11.26 -24.37
N GLU A 760 53.55 -11.42 -23.91
CA GLU A 760 54.14 -12.49 -23.09
C GLU A 760 53.55 -12.66 -21.66
N LYS A 761 53.54 -13.90 -21.16
CA LYS A 761 53.10 -14.32 -19.82
C LYS A 761 54.18 -14.03 -18.75
N ASP A 762 53.78 -13.40 -17.65
CA ASP A 762 54.52 -13.41 -16.38
C ASP A 762 54.44 -14.79 -15.67
N PRO A 763 55.43 -15.14 -14.81
CA PRO A 763 55.51 -16.44 -14.16
C PRO A 763 54.52 -16.59 -12.98
N ALA A 764 54.08 -17.82 -12.75
CA ALA A 764 53.05 -18.18 -11.79
C ALA A 764 53.46 -18.00 -10.30
N PRO A 765 52.53 -17.57 -9.42
CA PRO A 765 52.73 -17.62 -7.97
C PRO A 765 52.59 -19.05 -7.42
N THR A 766 53.35 -19.32 -6.36
CA THR A 766 53.44 -20.58 -5.61
C THR A 766 52.15 -20.89 -4.82
N ASN A 767 51.90 -22.19 -4.62
CA ASN A 767 50.58 -22.79 -4.33
C ASN A 767 50.15 -22.83 -2.85
N ASP A 768 50.60 -21.90 -1.99
CA ASP A 768 50.20 -21.87 -0.56
C ASP A 768 49.00 -20.92 -0.25
N ASP A 769 48.48 -20.21 -1.26
CA ASP A 769 47.48 -19.14 -1.13
C ASP A 769 45.99 -19.56 -1.34
N LYS A 770 45.62 -20.83 -1.09
CA LYS A 770 44.24 -21.30 -1.34
C LYS A 770 43.46 -21.68 -0.09
N LEU A 771 42.16 -21.34 -0.09
CA LEU A 771 41.11 -21.98 0.70
C LEU A 771 41.27 -23.51 0.57
N VAL A 772 41.51 -24.21 1.69
CA VAL A 772 41.73 -25.66 1.64
C VAL A 772 40.39 -26.35 1.85
N ILE A 773 39.93 -27.06 0.83
CA ILE A 773 38.82 -28.01 0.93
C ILE A 773 39.46 -29.40 1.13
N PRO A 774 39.48 -29.98 2.34
CA PRO A 774 39.87 -31.37 2.49
C PRO A 774 38.86 -32.23 1.74
N GLY A 775 39.27 -33.40 1.23
CA GLY A 775 38.43 -34.31 0.43
C GLY A 775 37.18 -34.88 1.15
N ASN A 776 36.81 -34.32 2.30
CA ASN A 776 35.61 -34.59 3.08
C ASN A 776 34.52 -33.50 2.94
N GLY A 777 34.71 -32.48 2.11
CA GLY A 777 33.70 -31.44 1.84
C GLY A 777 33.58 -30.35 2.91
N LYS A 778 34.59 -30.17 3.77
CA LYS A 778 34.68 -29.04 4.71
C LYS A 778 35.47 -27.89 4.09
N ALA A 779 35.04 -26.64 4.24
CA ALA A 779 35.89 -25.50 3.91
C ALA A 779 36.71 -25.10 5.14
N VAL A 780 38.05 -25.03 5.02
CA VAL A 780 38.95 -24.54 6.07
C VAL A 780 39.60 -23.25 5.62
N ILE A 781 39.48 -22.19 6.42
CA ILE A 781 40.08 -20.88 6.17
C ILE A 781 41.34 -20.78 7.02
N ASN A 782 42.49 -20.55 6.36
CA ASN A 782 43.78 -20.47 7.04
C ASN A 782 44.09 -19.05 7.56
N GLU A 783 45.09 -18.96 8.43
CA GLU A 783 45.53 -17.75 9.15
C GLU A 783 45.89 -16.60 8.19
N THR A 784 46.68 -16.86 7.15
CA THR A 784 47.17 -15.87 6.19
C THR A 784 46.05 -15.20 5.38
N LYS A 785 45.05 -15.96 4.91
CA LYS A 785 43.98 -15.38 4.08
C LYS A 785 43.04 -14.51 4.91
N LEU A 786 42.83 -14.86 6.18
CA LEU A 786 42.00 -14.05 7.06
C LEU A 786 42.70 -12.74 7.46
N GLU A 787 44.01 -12.75 7.70
CA GLU A 787 44.77 -11.51 7.96
C GLU A 787 44.70 -10.53 6.78
N GLU A 788 44.75 -11.03 5.54
CA GLU A 788 44.54 -10.22 4.33
C GLU A 788 43.12 -9.61 4.29
N LEU A 789 42.08 -10.43 4.51
CA LEU A 789 40.68 -9.99 4.53
C LEU A 789 40.39 -9.00 5.66
N ILE A 790 41.03 -9.16 6.82
CA ILE A 790 40.97 -8.21 7.94
C ILE A 790 41.64 -6.89 7.56
N THR A 791 42.79 -6.94 6.88
CA THR A 791 43.52 -5.75 6.45
C THR A 791 42.74 -4.93 5.41
N ASP A 792 42.03 -5.59 4.50
CA ASP A 792 41.15 -4.91 3.54
C ASP A 792 39.85 -4.42 4.16
N ALA A 793 39.27 -5.14 5.12
CA ALA A 793 38.12 -4.67 5.88
C ALA A 793 38.44 -3.39 6.68
N LEU A 794 39.66 -3.25 7.22
CA LEU A 794 40.11 -2.05 7.94
C LEU A 794 40.19 -0.78 7.05
N LYS A 795 40.06 -0.89 5.72
CA LYS A 795 39.92 0.25 4.81
C LYS A 795 38.45 0.66 4.56
N ASN A 796 37.49 -0.23 4.84
CA ASN A 796 36.09 -0.13 4.36
C ASN A 796 35.00 -0.34 5.45
N GLY A 797 35.32 -0.70 6.70
CA GLY A 797 34.34 -0.82 7.79
C GLY A 797 34.67 -1.88 8.87
N LYS A 798 33.74 -2.17 9.80
CA LYS A 798 33.93 -3.13 10.91
C LYS A 798 33.44 -4.57 10.63
N GLN A 799 33.09 -4.92 9.40
CA GLN A 799 32.61 -6.28 9.04
C GLN A 799 33.58 -6.99 8.12
N VAL A 800 33.86 -8.27 8.40
CA VAL A 800 34.63 -9.17 7.53
C VAL A 800 33.67 -10.17 6.92
N THR A 801 33.52 -10.17 5.60
CA THR A 801 32.63 -11.12 4.89
C THR A 801 33.45 -12.24 4.26
N ILE A 802 33.00 -13.46 4.47
CA ILE A 802 33.53 -14.69 3.89
C ILE A 802 32.42 -15.33 3.07
N ASP A 803 32.58 -15.34 1.75
CA ASP A 803 31.67 -16.00 0.82
C ASP A 803 32.12 -17.46 0.58
N LEU A 804 31.27 -18.40 0.95
CA LEU A 804 31.45 -19.86 0.85
C LEU A 804 30.38 -20.48 -0.06
N THR A 805 29.67 -19.69 -0.86
CA THR A 805 28.72 -20.19 -1.86
C THR A 805 29.39 -21.20 -2.80
N GLY A 806 28.76 -22.36 -2.98
CA GLY A 806 29.28 -23.48 -3.76
C GLY A 806 30.41 -24.30 -3.11
N GLN A 807 30.80 -24.00 -1.86
CA GLN A 807 31.92 -24.66 -1.15
C GLN A 807 31.48 -25.73 -0.12
N GLY A 808 30.17 -25.97 0.04
CA GLY A 808 29.59 -26.93 1.01
C GLY A 808 29.15 -26.30 2.34
N ASN A 809 28.48 -27.09 3.18
CA ASN A 809 27.69 -26.62 4.34
C ASN A 809 28.48 -26.50 5.68
N VAL A 810 29.78 -26.83 5.70
CA VAL A 810 30.58 -26.93 6.93
C VAL A 810 31.84 -26.08 6.87
N THR A 811 31.98 -25.16 7.84
CA THR A 811 33.17 -24.30 7.98
C THR A 811 33.86 -24.55 9.32
N GLU A 812 35.15 -24.89 9.29
CA GLU A 812 35.98 -24.87 10.50
C GLU A 812 36.88 -23.64 10.44
N LEU A 813 36.79 -22.78 11.46
CA LEU A 813 37.60 -21.58 11.60
C LEU A 813 38.62 -21.82 12.72
N ASP A 814 39.90 -21.58 12.45
CA ASP A 814 40.92 -21.66 13.50
C ASP A 814 40.70 -20.53 14.53
N ALA A 815 40.90 -20.77 15.84
CA ALA A 815 40.68 -19.72 16.84
C ALA A 815 41.72 -18.59 16.74
N LYS A 816 42.92 -18.85 16.20
CA LYS A 816 43.87 -17.78 15.86
C LYS A 816 43.33 -16.84 14.79
N ALA A 817 42.56 -17.37 13.86
CA ALA A 817 41.86 -16.58 12.85
C ALA A 817 40.83 -15.64 13.54
N PHE A 818 40.13 -16.14 14.55
CA PHE A 818 39.24 -15.32 15.39
C PHE A 818 39.99 -14.27 16.23
N GLN A 819 41.23 -14.55 16.63
CA GLN A 819 42.08 -13.64 17.41
C GLN A 819 42.42 -12.36 16.64
N ALA A 820 42.71 -12.44 15.34
CA ALA A 820 42.96 -11.26 14.52
C ALA A 820 41.73 -10.32 14.44
N LEU A 821 40.50 -10.88 14.49
CA LEU A 821 39.26 -10.12 14.59
C LEU A 821 39.03 -9.53 16.00
N THR A 822 39.51 -10.20 17.05
CA THR A 822 39.30 -9.79 18.46
C THR A 822 39.98 -8.48 18.86
N ALA A 823 40.99 -8.04 18.10
CA ALA A 823 41.68 -6.77 18.32
C ALA A 823 40.81 -5.53 18.05
N GLN A 824 39.62 -5.68 17.46
CA GLN A 824 38.71 -4.59 17.08
C GLN A 824 37.33 -4.77 17.72
N SER A 825 37.01 -3.99 18.75
CA SER A 825 35.71 -4.02 19.42
C SER A 825 34.57 -3.58 18.49
N GLY A 826 33.45 -4.31 18.51
CA GLY A 826 32.29 -4.04 17.67
C GLY A 826 32.38 -4.58 16.24
N SER A 827 33.35 -5.45 15.94
CA SER A 827 33.48 -6.12 14.63
C SER A 827 32.61 -7.39 14.55
N SER A 828 32.22 -7.77 13.33
CA SER A 828 31.49 -9.01 13.05
C SER A 828 32.10 -9.78 11.89
N LEU A 829 32.07 -11.11 12.00
CA LEU A 829 32.40 -12.04 10.92
C LEU A 829 31.12 -12.48 10.22
N VAL A 830 30.96 -12.19 8.93
CA VAL A 830 29.81 -12.58 8.13
C VAL A 830 30.19 -13.79 7.28
N LEU A 831 29.48 -14.90 7.45
CA LEU A 831 29.61 -16.11 6.65
C LEU A 831 28.44 -16.20 5.68
N LYS A 832 28.71 -16.21 4.37
CA LYS A 832 27.68 -16.40 3.34
C LYS A 832 27.81 -17.80 2.76
N THR A 833 26.75 -18.58 2.81
CA THR A 833 26.67 -19.94 2.26
C THR A 833 25.50 -20.06 1.27
N ASP A 834 25.36 -21.21 0.61
CA ASP A 834 24.19 -21.48 -0.24
C ASP A 834 22.87 -21.50 0.54
N ALA A 835 22.93 -21.79 1.84
CA ALA A 835 21.75 -21.97 2.69
C ALA A 835 21.37 -20.69 3.46
N ALA A 836 22.34 -19.88 3.89
CA ALA A 836 22.11 -18.67 4.66
C ALA A 836 23.32 -17.73 4.70
N THR A 837 23.08 -16.48 5.07
CA THR A 837 24.11 -15.54 5.52
C THR A 837 24.04 -15.43 7.05
N LEU A 838 25.18 -15.56 7.73
CA LEU A 838 25.28 -15.56 9.19
C LEU A 838 26.31 -14.54 9.68
N ALA A 839 25.89 -13.56 10.46
CA ALA A 839 26.78 -12.65 11.17
C ALA A 839 27.13 -13.20 12.57
N LEU A 840 28.42 -13.26 12.88
CA LEU A 840 29.02 -13.67 14.15
C LEU A 840 29.70 -12.46 14.81
N PRO A 841 29.07 -11.84 15.81
CA PRO A 841 29.67 -10.74 16.56
C PRO A 841 30.88 -11.23 17.35
N VAL A 842 32.03 -10.60 17.17
CA VAL A 842 33.28 -11.07 17.77
C VAL A 842 33.24 -10.96 19.31
N ASP A 843 32.60 -9.92 19.83
CA ASP A 843 32.47 -9.72 21.27
C ASP A 843 31.56 -10.75 21.95
N ALA A 844 30.57 -11.30 21.23
CA ALA A 844 29.73 -12.38 21.74
C ALA A 844 30.54 -13.69 21.89
N VAL A 845 31.41 -13.98 20.93
CA VAL A 845 32.30 -15.15 21.01
C VAL A 845 33.28 -15.03 22.17
N LYS A 846 33.88 -13.85 22.38
CA LYS A 846 34.75 -13.60 23.54
C LYS A 846 34.02 -13.87 24.86
N GLN A 847 32.83 -13.30 25.04
CA GLN A 847 32.03 -13.50 26.25
C GLN A 847 31.68 -14.97 26.48
N ALA A 848 31.36 -15.72 25.41
CA ALA A 848 31.09 -17.15 25.51
C ALA A 848 32.33 -17.95 25.96
N PHE A 849 33.52 -17.60 25.44
CA PHE A 849 34.78 -18.22 25.84
C PHE A 849 35.14 -17.91 27.31
N GLU A 850 35.01 -16.66 27.73
CA GLU A 850 35.23 -16.22 29.11
C GLU A 850 34.31 -16.98 30.08
N LYS A 851 33.02 -17.10 29.74
CA LYS A 851 32.03 -17.84 30.53
C LYS A 851 32.36 -19.32 30.69
N LEU A 852 32.99 -19.92 29.68
CA LEU A 852 33.40 -21.34 29.68
C LEU A 852 34.82 -21.56 30.22
N GLY A 853 35.56 -20.50 30.56
CA GLY A 853 36.96 -20.60 30.99
C GLY A 853 37.90 -21.08 29.89
N LEU A 854 37.54 -20.86 28.61
CA LEU A 854 38.33 -21.25 27.44
C LEU A 854 39.28 -20.13 27.03
N SER A 855 40.48 -20.50 26.56
CA SER A 855 41.40 -19.55 25.93
C SER A 855 41.25 -19.57 24.41
N LEU A 856 41.13 -18.38 23.81
CA LEU A 856 41.16 -18.22 22.34
C LEU A 856 42.53 -18.60 21.75
N ASP A 857 43.62 -18.59 22.54
CA ASP A 857 44.98 -18.91 22.07
C ASP A 857 45.20 -20.41 21.77
N SER A 858 44.38 -21.27 22.37
CA SER A 858 44.60 -22.74 22.35
C SER A 858 43.36 -23.55 21.99
N SER A 859 42.27 -22.90 21.62
CA SER A 859 41.01 -23.55 21.22
C SER A 859 40.77 -23.43 19.70
N LYS A 860 39.64 -23.92 19.17
CA LYS A 860 39.19 -23.76 17.78
C LYS A 860 37.70 -23.45 17.73
N VAL A 861 37.22 -22.62 16.80
CA VAL A 861 35.79 -22.30 16.66
C VAL A 861 35.21 -22.99 15.42
N SER A 862 34.23 -23.87 15.59
CA SER A 862 33.51 -24.50 14.49
C SER A 862 32.13 -23.89 14.33
N VAL A 863 31.80 -23.49 13.09
CA VAL A 863 30.49 -22.96 12.70
C VAL A 863 29.94 -23.80 11.56
N LYS A 864 28.82 -24.47 11.77
CA LYS A 864 28.17 -25.28 10.72
C LYS A 864 26.82 -24.69 10.39
N VAL A 865 26.54 -24.56 9.09
CA VAL A 865 25.26 -24.06 8.58
C VAL A 865 24.77 -25.08 7.55
N ASN A 866 23.94 -26.03 7.98
CA ASN A 866 23.47 -27.11 7.11
C ASN A 866 21.99 -26.97 6.79
N GLN A 867 21.67 -26.96 5.50
CA GLN A 867 20.32 -27.25 5.05
C GLN A 867 19.96 -28.70 5.39
N LEU A 868 18.83 -28.94 6.05
CA LEU A 868 18.41 -30.27 6.45
C LEU A 868 17.95 -31.10 5.24
N ASP A 869 18.24 -32.40 5.28
CA ASP A 869 17.62 -33.35 4.35
C ASP A 869 16.10 -33.44 4.57
N SER A 870 15.37 -33.97 3.60
CA SER A 870 13.90 -34.00 3.65
C SER A 870 13.31 -34.77 4.84
N ALA A 871 13.99 -35.81 5.35
CA ALA A 871 13.50 -36.57 6.50
C ALA A 871 13.72 -35.77 7.79
N SER A 872 14.90 -35.19 7.96
CA SER A 872 15.26 -34.32 9.08
C SER A 872 14.43 -33.04 9.11
N ALA A 873 14.13 -32.45 7.95
CA ALA A 873 13.25 -31.29 7.82
C ALA A 873 11.80 -31.61 8.24
N ALA A 874 11.26 -32.75 7.80
CA ALA A 874 9.92 -33.21 8.20
C ALA A 874 9.84 -33.52 9.70
N ASP A 875 10.87 -34.15 10.26
CA ASP A 875 10.97 -34.41 11.70
C ASP A 875 11.04 -33.11 12.51
N ALA A 876 11.88 -32.16 12.09
CA ALA A 876 12.02 -30.85 12.74
C ALA A 876 10.70 -30.06 12.74
N THR A 877 9.95 -30.09 11.64
CA THR A 877 8.72 -29.31 11.47
C THR A 877 7.45 -30.02 11.96
N SER A 878 7.58 -31.21 12.57
CA SER A 878 6.46 -32.05 13.02
C SER A 878 5.52 -31.38 14.04
N LYS A 879 5.96 -30.31 14.72
CA LYS A 879 5.19 -29.57 15.74
C LYS A 879 4.65 -28.20 15.30
N LEU A 880 4.74 -27.82 14.03
CA LEU A 880 4.23 -26.52 13.52
C LEU A 880 2.70 -26.35 13.63
N GLY A 881 1.96 -27.42 13.89
CA GLY A 881 0.49 -27.41 13.95
C GLY A 881 -0.16 -27.43 12.56
N LYS A 882 -1.48 -27.66 12.52
CA LYS A 882 -2.23 -27.73 11.25
C LYS A 882 -2.32 -26.34 10.61
N GLY A 883 -2.16 -26.27 9.28
CA GLY A 883 -2.29 -25.03 8.51
C GLY A 883 -1.05 -24.13 8.51
N ALA A 884 0.10 -24.63 8.93
CA ALA A 884 1.39 -23.97 8.76
C ALA A 884 2.32 -24.83 7.89
N ALA A 885 3.02 -24.20 6.95
CA ALA A 885 3.93 -24.87 6.02
C ALA A 885 5.26 -24.12 5.94
N ALA A 886 6.37 -24.85 6.02
CA ALA A 886 7.70 -24.29 5.79
C ALA A 886 7.84 -23.85 4.32
N LEU A 887 8.18 -22.59 4.10
CA LEU A 887 8.45 -22.02 2.78
C LEU A 887 9.90 -22.20 2.35
N VAL A 888 10.81 -22.32 3.32
CA VAL A 888 12.22 -22.62 3.09
C VAL A 888 12.58 -23.92 3.77
N ASN A 889 13.49 -24.65 3.12
CA ASN A 889 14.03 -25.87 3.72
C ASN A 889 14.76 -25.48 5.02
N PRO A 890 14.42 -26.08 6.18
CA PRO A 890 15.02 -25.69 7.45
C PRO A 890 16.54 -25.81 7.45
N ILE A 891 17.20 -24.87 8.12
CA ILE A 891 18.65 -24.85 8.27
C ILE A 891 19.02 -25.10 9.73
N SER A 892 20.04 -25.89 9.98
CA SER A 892 20.68 -26.02 11.30
C SER A 892 21.88 -25.10 11.37
N VAL A 893 21.99 -24.35 12.47
CA VAL A 893 23.16 -23.52 12.76
C VAL A 893 23.80 -24.02 14.03
N GLU A 894 24.97 -24.63 13.95
CA GLU A 894 25.73 -25.15 15.10
C GLU A 894 26.97 -24.30 15.33
N VAL A 895 27.25 -23.95 16.58
CA VAL A 895 28.49 -23.27 16.95
C VAL A 895 29.12 -23.96 18.16
N SER A 896 30.42 -24.28 18.04
CA SER A 896 31.17 -24.95 19.10
C SER A 896 32.62 -24.45 19.19
N ALA A 897 33.21 -24.57 20.37
CA ALA A 897 34.63 -24.39 20.62
C ALA A 897 35.28 -25.74 20.97
N THR A 898 36.39 -26.09 20.33
CA THR A 898 37.20 -27.25 20.73
C THR A 898 38.38 -26.77 21.55
N ASP A 899 38.53 -27.24 22.78
CA ASP A 899 39.63 -26.84 23.67
C ASP A 899 40.97 -27.52 23.31
N ALA A 900 42.04 -27.14 24.03
CA ALA A 900 43.39 -27.66 23.82
C ALA A 900 43.52 -29.18 24.02
N ASN A 901 42.58 -29.82 24.73
CA ASN A 901 42.54 -31.27 24.93
C ASN A 901 41.71 -31.98 23.84
N GLY A 902 41.15 -31.25 22.89
CA GLY A 902 40.27 -31.77 21.85
C GLY A 902 38.82 -31.97 22.31
N GLN A 903 38.42 -31.47 23.48
CA GLN A 903 37.02 -31.54 23.95
C GLN A 903 36.20 -30.43 23.30
N ALA A 904 35.01 -30.77 22.78
CA ALA A 904 34.09 -29.82 22.16
C ALA A 904 33.09 -29.25 23.19
N HIS A 905 32.96 -27.93 23.20
CA HIS A 905 32.05 -27.15 24.04
C HIS A 905 31.07 -26.42 23.13
N SER A 906 29.77 -26.56 23.36
CA SER A 906 28.77 -25.81 22.59
C SER A 906 28.80 -24.33 22.99
N LEU A 907 28.78 -23.43 22.00
CA LEU A 907 28.67 -21.99 22.24
C LEU A 907 27.24 -21.57 21.95
N ASP A 908 26.60 -20.88 22.90
CA ASP A 908 25.32 -20.21 22.71
C ASP A 908 25.58 -18.72 22.45
N LEU A 909 25.40 -18.30 21.20
CA LEU A 909 25.70 -16.96 20.70
C LEU A 909 24.42 -16.30 20.20
N ALA A 910 24.35 -14.98 20.40
CA ALA A 910 23.35 -14.13 19.75
C ALA A 910 23.67 -13.98 18.26
N LEU A 911 22.90 -14.63 17.40
CA LEU A 911 23.07 -14.67 15.95
C LEU A 911 21.93 -13.93 15.22
N LYS A 912 22.23 -13.54 13.96
CA LYS A 912 21.26 -12.98 13.01
C LYS A 912 21.35 -13.68 11.65
N PRO A 913 20.90 -14.95 11.54
CA PRO A 913 20.86 -15.62 10.25
C PRO A 913 19.91 -14.87 9.30
N THR A 914 20.27 -14.84 8.03
CA THR A 914 19.45 -14.32 6.93
C THR A 914 19.29 -15.43 5.91
N VAL A 915 18.05 -15.74 5.55
CA VAL A 915 17.72 -16.76 4.55
C VAL A 915 16.96 -16.13 3.40
N THR A 916 17.24 -16.61 2.19
CA THR A 916 16.50 -16.21 0.99
C THR A 916 15.29 -17.12 0.83
N LEU A 917 14.11 -16.52 0.70
CA LEU A 917 12.86 -17.22 0.46
C LEU A 917 12.70 -17.54 -1.04
N PRO A 918 11.97 -18.60 -1.41
CA PRO A 918 11.62 -18.84 -2.81
C PRO A 918 10.73 -17.71 -3.34
N ALA A 919 10.78 -17.45 -4.65
CA ALA A 919 9.97 -16.39 -5.29
C ALA A 919 8.46 -16.50 -5.02
N SER A 920 7.93 -17.71 -4.78
CA SER A 920 6.53 -17.93 -4.40
C SER A 920 6.17 -17.25 -3.07
N ALA A 921 7.12 -17.09 -2.16
CA ALA A 921 6.92 -16.41 -0.88
C ALA A 921 6.67 -14.90 -1.04
N SER A 922 7.14 -14.28 -2.12
CA SER A 922 6.96 -12.84 -2.38
C SER A 922 5.51 -12.44 -2.65
N SER A 923 4.63 -13.42 -2.93
CA SER A 923 3.17 -13.22 -3.07
C SER A 923 2.38 -13.36 -1.76
N VAL A 924 3.04 -13.82 -0.69
CA VAL A 924 2.44 -14.05 0.61
C VAL A 924 2.64 -12.81 1.46
N GLY A 925 1.54 -12.17 1.89
CA GLY A 925 1.63 -10.96 2.71
C GLY A 925 2.41 -11.20 4.01
N ASN A 926 3.25 -10.25 4.43
CA ASN A 926 4.12 -10.34 5.61
C ASN A 926 3.38 -10.73 6.93
N GLY A 927 2.09 -10.43 7.02
CA GLY A 927 1.22 -10.84 8.14
C GLY A 927 1.01 -12.35 8.26
N HIS A 928 1.33 -13.12 7.22
CA HIS A 928 1.20 -14.57 7.14
C HIS A 928 2.53 -15.31 7.26
N LEU A 929 3.64 -14.58 7.29
CA LEU A 929 4.99 -15.14 7.40
C LEU A 929 5.51 -15.06 8.83
N ALA A 930 6.15 -16.15 9.27
CA ALA A 930 6.81 -16.24 10.56
C ALA A 930 8.19 -16.87 10.43
N GLY A 931 9.21 -16.21 10.96
CA GLY A 931 10.48 -16.87 11.22
C GLY A 931 10.39 -17.65 12.52
N LEU A 932 10.82 -18.90 12.49
CA LEU A 932 10.77 -19.80 13.62
C LEU A 932 12.15 -20.37 13.92
N MET A 933 12.38 -20.57 15.21
CA MET A 933 13.50 -21.31 15.76
C MET A 933 12.96 -22.60 16.39
N ILE A 934 13.59 -23.73 16.07
CA ILE A 934 13.15 -25.05 16.49
C ILE A 934 14.29 -25.73 17.23
N ASP A 935 13.99 -26.23 18.42
CA ASP A 935 14.91 -27.02 19.22
C ASP A 935 15.14 -28.39 18.54
N PRO A 936 16.39 -28.75 18.18
CA PRO A 936 16.66 -29.98 17.46
C PRO A 936 16.36 -31.26 18.27
N GLN A 937 16.35 -31.20 19.60
CA GLN A 937 16.09 -32.33 20.48
C GLN A 937 14.61 -32.45 20.84
N THR A 938 14.03 -31.36 21.34
CA THR A 938 12.65 -31.36 21.86
C THR A 938 11.60 -31.08 20.79
N LYS A 939 12.03 -30.55 19.63
CA LYS A 939 11.18 -30.03 18.55
C LYS A 939 10.29 -28.87 18.97
N ALA A 940 10.57 -28.25 20.12
CA ALA A 940 9.84 -27.08 20.57
C ALA A 940 10.03 -25.93 19.57
N VAL A 941 8.94 -25.25 19.24
CA VAL A 941 8.88 -24.18 18.24
C VAL A 941 8.79 -22.85 18.97
N TYR A 942 9.68 -21.92 18.61
CA TYR A 942 9.75 -20.58 19.17
C TYR A 942 9.63 -19.55 18.05
N PRO A 943 8.68 -18.61 18.13
CA PRO A 943 8.61 -17.51 17.17
C PRO A 943 9.82 -16.58 17.33
N VAL A 944 10.24 -16.01 16.21
CA VAL A 944 11.37 -15.09 16.15
C VAL A 944 10.92 -13.79 15.52
N PRO A 945 11.26 -12.63 16.08
CA PRO A 945 11.18 -11.37 15.35
C PRO A 945 12.01 -11.47 14.06
N THR A 946 11.32 -11.48 12.92
CA THR A 946 11.93 -11.64 11.61
C THR A 946 11.50 -10.49 10.73
N VAL A 947 12.48 -9.80 10.18
CA VAL A 947 12.28 -8.73 9.21
C VAL A 947 12.33 -9.34 7.83
N PHE A 948 11.28 -9.10 7.05
CA PHE A 948 11.19 -9.55 5.66
C PHE A 948 11.45 -8.36 4.77
N ASN A 949 12.49 -8.46 3.93
CA ASN A 949 12.83 -7.43 2.97
C ASN A 949 12.73 -8.05 1.58
N THR A 950 11.81 -7.54 0.76
CA THR A 950 11.63 -8.01 -0.62
C THR A 950 12.32 -7.06 -1.58
N ALA A 951 13.12 -7.64 -2.46
CA ALA A 951 14.09 -6.99 -3.32
C ALA A 951 14.28 -7.89 -4.56
N ASP A 952 14.10 -7.39 -5.80
CA ASP A 952 14.35 -8.14 -7.05
C ASP A 952 13.53 -9.43 -7.19
N GLY A 953 12.28 -9.42 -6.70
CA GLY A 953 11.43 -10.61 -6.67
C GLY A 953 11.88 -11.70 -5.69
N SER A 954 12.95 -11.44 -4.93
CA SER A 954 13.51 -12.30 -3.89
C SER A 954 13.21 -11.71 -2.52
N THR A 955 12.66 -12.50 -1.61
CA THR A 955 12.38 -12.05 -0.24
C THR A 955 13.46 -12.59 0.69
N GLN A 956 14.15 -11.73 1.43
CA GLN A 956 15.09 -12.12 2.47
C GLN A 956 14.43 -12.03 3.84
N ALA A 957 14.60 -13.07 4.65
CA ALA A 957 14.14 -13.13 6.02
C ALA A 957 15.33 -13.05 6.98
N THR A 958 15.47 -11.92 7.67
CA THR A 958 16.51 -11.67 8.68
C THR A 958 15.95 -11.86 10.08
N PHE A 959 16.45 -12.86 10.80
CA PHE A 959 16.05 -13.19 12.16
C PHE A 959 16.78 -12.26 13.14
N GLN A 960 16.05 -11.46 13.93
CA GLN A 960 16.63 -10.30 14.62
C GLN A 960 17.36 -10.59 15.93
N LYS A 961 17.11 -11.73 16.59
CA LYS A 961 17.66 -12.00 17.94
C LYS A 961 17.64 -13.49 18.27
N GLN A 962 18.71 -14.27 18.09
CA GLN A 962 18.57 -15.74 18.20
C GLN A 962 19.79 -16.49 18.76
N HIS A 963 19.60 -17.76 19.15
CA HIS A 963 20.58 -18.65 19.79
C HIS A 963 21.24 -19.62 18.79
N SER A 964 22.55 -19.81 18.86
CA SER A 964 23.18 -20.91 18.11
C SER A 964 22.71 -22.29 18.58
N ASN A 965 22.96 -23.31 17.76
CA ASN A 965 22.59 -24.72 17.98
C ASN A 965 21.08 -24.99 17.85
N MET A 966 20.42 -24.22 16.98
CA MET A 966 18.99 -24.33 16.71
C MET A 966 18.72 -24.51 15.22
N ILE A 967 17.51 -24.95 14.90
CA ILE A 967 17.04 -25.06 13.52
C ILE A 967 16.20 -23.83 13.19
N TYR A 968 16.44 -23.20 12.05
CA TYR A 968 15.74 -22.02 11.57
C TYR A 968 14.93 -22.34 10.33
N THR A 969 13.72 -21.80 10.26
CA THR A 969 12.88 -21.86 9.05
C THR A 969 11.95 -20.66 9.00
N VAL A 970 11.39 -20.42 7.82
CA VAL A 970 10.29 -19.48 7.62
C VAL A 970 9.08 -20.27 7.21
N VAL A 971 7.96 -20.02 7.87
CA VAL A 971 6.68 -20.66 7.59
C VAL A 971 5.67 -19.65 7.11
N GLN A 972 4.76 -20.11 6.25
CA GLN A 972 3.49 -19.47 5.99
C GLN A 972 2.43 -20.10 6.89
N SER A 973 1.54 -19.26 7.43
CA SER A 973 0.33 -19.71 8.11
C SER A 973 -0.84 -18.77 7.82
N ASP A 974 -2.03 -19.36 7.69
CA ASP A 974 -3.28 -18.66 7.36
C ASP A 974 -4.32 -18.87 8.47
N LYS A 975 -3.91 -18.64 9.72
CA LYS A 975 -4.79 -18.70 10.88
C LYS A 975 -5.76 -17.53 10.89
N SER A 976 -7.01 -17.89 11.13
CA SER A 976 -8.11 -16.99 11.44
C SER A 976 -9.01 -17.67 12.46
N PHE A 977 -9.81 -16.88 13.19
CA PHE A 977 -10.69 -17.39 14.23
C PHE A 977 -12.11 -16.96 13.95
N SER A 978 -13.06 -17.89 14.02
CA SER A 978 -14.46 -17.66 13.62
C SER A 978 -15.26 -16.83 14.62
N ASP A 979 -14.72 -16.63 15.83
CA ASP A 979 -15.30 -15.83 16.91
C ASP A 979 -14.66 -14.43 17.04
N VAL A 980 -13.88 -14.01 16.04
CA VAL A 980 -13.39 -12.64 15.90
C VAL A 980 -14.11 -12.01 14.71
N ASP A 981 -14.96 -11.02 14.99
CA ASP A 981 -15.79 -10.38 13.96
C ASP A 981 -14.93 -9.68 12.88
N ALA A 982 -15.43 -9.67 11.64
CA ALA A 982 -14.70 -9.13 10.49
C ALA A 982 -14.47 -7.60 10.56
N ASP A 983 -15.28 -6.89 11.34
CA ASP A 983 -15.19 -5.45 11.63
C ASP A 983 -14.51 -5.17 12.99
N SER A 984 -14.03 -6.21 13.69
CA SER A 984 -13.35 -6.04 14.97
C SER A 984 -12.06 -5.25 14.83
N TYR A 985 -11.86 -4.24 15.70
CA TYR A 985 -10.63 -3.46 15.78
C TYR A 985 -9.38 -4.32 16.04
N ALA A 986 -9.57 -5.53 16.61
CA ALA A 986 -8.49 -6.44 16.97
C ALA A 986 -8.23 -7.52 15.91
N LEU A 987 -9.04 -7.63 14.85
CA LEU A 987 -8.95 -8.70 13.86
C LEU A 987 -7.54 -8.81 13.27
N ASN A 988 -7.00 -7.70 12.75
CA ASN A 988 -5.67 -7.70 12.13
C ASN A 988 -4.57 -8.07 13.13
N ALA A 989 -4.63 -7.52 14.34
CA ALA A 989 -3.66 -7.80 15.39
C ALA A 989 -3.68 -9.27 15.81
N ILE A 990 -4.87 -9.84 16.03
CA ILE A 990 -5.04 -11.23 16.44
C ILE A 990 -4.54 -12.17 15.34
N ASN A 991 -4.99 -11.99 14.09
CA ASN A 991 -4.61 -12.86 12.99
C ASN A 991 -3.11 -12.79 12.69
N THR A 992 -2.54 -11.58 12.63
CA THR A 992 -1.11 -11.40 12.38
C THR A 992 -0.26 -12.03 13.49
N LEU A 993 -0.59 -11.80 14.76
CA LEU A 993 0.16 -12.40 15.87
C LEU A 993 -0.02 -13.92 15.94
N ALA A 994 -1.16 -14.46 15.49
CA ALA A 994 -1.42 -15.89 15.45
C ALA A 994 -0.63 -16.57 14.32
N ASN A 995 -0.59 -15.94 13.14
CA ASN A 995 0.23 -16.38 12.01
C ASN A 995 1.72 -16.29 12.34
N LYS A 996 2.12 -15.37 13.22
CA LYS A 996 3.48 -15.25 13.75
C LYS A 996 3.77 -16.13 14.96
N PHE A 997 2.85 -17.03 15.34
CA PHE A 997 3.02 -17.97 16.47
C PHE A 997 3.21 -17.30 17.85
N ILE A 998 2.89 -16.00 17.98
CA ILE A 998 3.01 -15.26 19.22
C ILE A 998 1.79 -15.49 20.11
N VAL A 999 0.60 -15.41 19.52
CA VAL A 999 -0.67 -15.75 20.20
C VAL A 999 -1.25 -17.07 19.66
N SER A 1000 -2.01 -17.75 20.51
CA SER A 1000 -2.73 -18.98 20.14
C SER A 1000 -4.20 -18.85 20.49
N GLY A 1001 -5.07 -19.46 19.70
CA GLY A 1001 -6.49 -19.62 20.05
C GLY A 1001 -6.70 -20.60 21.20
N LYS A 1002 -7.90 -20.61 21.77
CA LYS A 1002 -8.35 -21.66 22.71
C LYS A 1002 -8.61 -22.99 21.99
N SER A 1003 -8.89 -22.92 20.69
CA SER A 1003 -8.95 -24.05 19.76
C SER A 1003 -8.36 -23.62 18.41
N ASP A 1004 -8.37 -24.53 17.43
CA ASP A 1004 -7.94 -24.24 16.06
C ASP A 1004 -8.79 -23.15 15.38
N THR A 1005 -10.04 -22.94 15.82
CA THR A 1005 -10.99 -22.00 15.19
C THR A 1005 -11.51 -20.91 16.13
N THR A 1006 -11.20 -20.97 17.43
CA THR A 1006 -11.75 -20.06 18.44
C THR A 1006 -10.63 -19.35 19.20
N TYR A 1007 -10.63 -18.02 19.20
CA TYR A 1007 -9.66 -17.20 19.91
C TYR A 1007 -10.10 -16.81 21.32
N ASP A 1008 -11.40 -16.60 21.52
CA ASP A 1008 -12.06 -15.99 22.67
C ASP A 1008 -11.54 -14.58 22.97
N PRO A 1009 -11.87 -13.57 22.14
CA PRO A 1009 -11.31 -12.22 22.25
C PRO A 1009 -11.65 -11.51 23.57
N ASN A 1010 -12.77 -11.87 24.21
CA ASN A 1010 -13.26 -11.22 25.42
C ASN A 1010 -12.77 -11.88 26.72
N ALA A 1011 -12.10 -13.03 26.64
CA ALA A 1011 -11.54 -13.66 27.83
C ALA A 1011 -10.43 -12.81 28.44
N ARG A 1012 -10.40 -12.78 29.77
CA ARG A 1012 -9.42 -12.03 30.56
C ARG A 1012 -8.04 -12.65 30.46
N VAL A 1013 -7.02 -11.81 30.51
CA VAL A 1013 -5.61 -12.21 30.43
C VAL A 1013 -4.98 -12.13 31.82
N THR A 1014 -4.25 -13.17 32.22
CA THR A 1014 -3.50 -13.16 33.48
C THR A 1014 -2.14 -12.50 33.32
N ARG A 1015 -1.55 -12.05 34.43
CA ARG A 1015 -0.18 -11.52 34.45
C ARG A 1015 0.85 -12.52 33.91
N ALA A 1016 0.69 -13.81 34.22
CA ALA A 1016 1.55 -14.87 33.70
C ALA A 1016 1.41 -15.09 32.19
N ASP A 1017 0.18 -15.03 31.67
CA ASP A 1017 -0.07 -15.14 30.23
C ASP A 1017 0.55 -13.97 29.48
N PHE A 1018 0.41 -12.74 29.98
CA PHE A 1018 1.00 -11.58 29.33
C PHE A 1018 2.53 -11.59 29.37
N ALA A 1019 3.14 -11.98 30.50
CA ALA A 1019 4.59 -12.20 30.58
C ALA A 1019 5.07 -13.24 29.56
N THR A 1020 4.32 -14.33 29.41
CA THR A 1020 4.60 -15.36 28.41
C THR A 1020 4.51 -14.82 26.98
N LEU A 1021 3.53 -13.98 26.68
CA LEU A 1021 3.41 -13.33 25.37
C LEU A 1021 4.60 -12.41 25.07
N LEU A 1022 5.10 -11.65 26.04
CA LEU A 1022 6.26 -10.78 25.86
C LEU A 1022 7.54 -11.58 25.57
N VAL A 1023 7.80 -12.64 26.34
CA VAL A 1023 8.98 -13.50 26.12
C VAL A 1023 8.94 -14.15 24.74
N ARG A 1024 7.78 -14.65 24.32
CA ARG A 1024 7.57 -15.19 22.96
C ARG A 1024 7.75 -14.12 21.89
N ALA A 1025 7.13 -12.96 22.06
CA ALA A 1025 7.21 -11.86 21.10
C ALA A 1025 8.64 -11.33 20.91
N LEU A 1026 9.50 -11.46 21.93
CA LEU A 1026 10.92 -11.12 21.85
C LEU A 1026 11.79 -12.25 21.28
N GLY A 1027 11.22 -13.44 21.05
CA GLY A 1027 11.93 -14.62 20.56
C GLY A 1027 13.02 -15.12 21.50
N VAL A 1028 12.85 -14.95 22.81
CA VAL A 1028 13.82 -15.39 23.83
C VAL A 1028 13.48 -16.80 24.33
N LEU A 1029 14.49 -17.66 24.47
CA LEU A 1029 14.31 -18.99 25.02
C LEU A 1029 13.97 -18.93 26.52
N PRO A 1030 12.91 -19.61 26.99
CA PRO A 1030 12.61 -19.67 28.41
C PRO A 1030 13.71 -20.37 29.21
N SER A 1031 14.11 -19.80 30.34
CA SER A 1031 15.10 -20.37 31.26
C SER A 1031 14.60 -21.63 31.98
N ASN A 1032 15.52 -22.49 32.44
CA ASN A 1032 15.16 -23.62 33.29
C ASN A 1032 14.81 -23.13 34.70
N ALA A 1033 13.51 -23.10 35.04
CA ALA A 1033 13.00 -22.61 36.32
C ALA A 1033 13.08 -23.67 37.45
N GLU A 1034 14.25 -24.30 37.67
CA GLU A 1034 14.40 -25.25 38.79
C GLU A 1034 14.13 -24.58 40.16
N THR A 1035 14.36 -23.26 40.25
CA THR A 1035 13.95 -22.41 41.37
C THR A 1035 13.42 -21.07 40.86
N SER A 1036 12.20 -20.68 41.25
CA SER A 1036 11.62 -19.36 40.92
C SER A 1036 12.06 -18.28 41.91
N THR A 1037 12.27 -17.06 41.40
CA THR A 1037 12.50 -15.86 42.21
C THR A 1037 11.27 -15.47 43.05
N PHE A 1038 10.07 -15.82 42.59
CA PHE A 1038 8.81 -15.47 43.24
C PHE A 1038 8.23 -16.62 44.06
N LYS A 1039 7.74 -16.31 45.26
CA LYS A 1039 7.23 -17.34 46.20
C LYS A 1039 5.97 -18.05 45.74
N ASP A 1040 5.20 -17.45 44.83
CA ASP A 1040 3.90 -17.92 44.35
C ASP A 1040 3.94 -18.46 42.92
N VAL A 1041 5.14 -18.69 42.38
CA VAL A 1041 5.37 -19.33 41.08
C VAL A 1041 5.99 -20.70 41.32
N ALA A 1042 5.18 -21.76 41.22
CA ALA A 1042 5.67 -23.12 41.32
C ALA A 1042 6.49 -23.48 40.08
N GLY A 1043 7.69 -24.06 40.26
CA GLY A 1043 8.65 -24.31 39.18
C GLY A 1043 8.15 -25.24 38.06
N ASP A 1044 7.12 -26.05 38.32
CA ASP A 1044 6.48 -26.95 37.36
C ASP A 1044 5.27 -26.32 36.63
N SER A 1045 4.93 -25.06 36.92
CA SER A 1045 3.87 -24.34 36.22
C SER A 1045 4.25 -24.03 34.78
N TYR A 1046 3.31 -24.11 33.84
CA TYR A 1046 3.57 -23.88 32.41
C TYR A 1046 4.20 -22.50 32.10
N TYR A 1047 3.95 -21.51 32.97
CA TYR A 1047 4.45 -20.15 32.85
C TYR A 1047 5.76 -19.90 33.60
N ALA A 1048 6.21 -20.81 34.49
CA ALA A 1048 7.31 -20.53 35.42
C ALA A 1048 8.58 -20.07 34.70
N ALA A 1049 9.01 -20.81 33.68
CA ALA A 1049 10.16 -20.46 32.84
C ALA A 1049 10.04 -19.09 32.17
N ASN A 1050 8.86 -18.75 31.65
CA ASN A 1050 8.62 -17.45 31.00
C ASN A 1050 8.60 -16.31 32.01
N VAL A 1051 8.04 -16.53 33.20
CA VAL A 1051 8.02 -15.53 34.27
C VAL A 1051 9.45 -15.25 34.76
N GLU A 1052 10.25 -16.28 35.02
CA GLU A 1052 11.66 -16.09 35.39
C GLU A 1052 12.43 -15.38 34.28
N THR A 1053 12.25 -15.77 33.02
CA THR A 1053 12.90 -15.11 31.88
C THR A 1053 12.49 -13.64 31.79
N ALA A 1054 11.20 -13.32 31.96
CA ALA A 1054 10.72 -11.94 31.96
C ALA A 1054 11.32 -11.12 33.12
N HIS A 1055 11.55 -11.74 34.28
CA HIS A 1055 12.22 -11.12 35.42
C HIS A 1055 13.70 -10.85 35.12
N ASP A 1056 14.43 -11.85 34.60
CA ASP A 1056 15.85 -11.73 34.27
C ASP A 1056 16.12 -10.66 33.20
N LEU A 1057 15.17 -10.48 32.27
CA LEU A 1057 15.18 -9.42 31.27
C LEU A 1057 14.72 -8.04 31.80
N GLY A 1058 14.31 -7.96 33.06
CA GLY A 1058 13.81 -6.72 33.67
C GLY A 1058 12.44 -6.27 33.17
N LEU A 1059 11.65 -7.15 32.53
CA LEU A 1059 10.30 -6.83 32.05
C LEU A 1059 9.28 -6.80 33.20
N ILE A 1060 9.56 -7.56 34.25
CA ILE A 1060 8.76 -7.64 35.49
C ILE A 1060 9.67 -7.59 36.72
N SER A 1061 9.12 -7.15 37.84
CA SER A 1061 9.86 -7.05 39.12
C SER A 1061 9.13 -7.73 40.29
N GLY A 1062 7.88 -8.18 40.09
CA GLY A 1062 7.00 -8.64 41.16
C GLY A 1062 6.51 -7.54 42.10
N TYR A 1063 5.92 -7.94 43.21
CA TYR A 1063 5.44 -7.08 44.29
C TYR A 1063 6.43 -7.11 45.47
N GLU A 1064 6.35 -6.11 46.35
CA GLU A 1064 7.26 -5.94 47.50
C GLU A 1064 7.23 -7.11 48.50
N ASP A 1065 6.16 -7.91 48.51
CA ASP A 1065 6.01 -9.12 49.34
C ASP A 1065 6.81 -10.34 48.81
N GLY A 1066 7.43 -10.20 47.63
CA GLY A 1066 8.16 -11.25 46.92
C GLY A 1066 7.26 -12.18 46.10
N THR A 1067 6.04 -11.74 45.75
CA THR A 1067 5.11 -12.46 44.88
C THR A 1067 5.03 -11.85 43.48
N PHE A 1068 4.61 -12.63 42.49
CA PHE A 1068 4.31 -12.16 41.13
C PHE A 1068 2.81 -12.06 40.82
N ARG A 1069 2.00 -12.85 41.52
CA ARG A 1069 0.55 -13.02 41.34
C ARG A 1069 0.19 -13.52 39.94
N PRO A 1070 0.68 -14.71 39.54
CA PRO A 1070 0.62 -15.19 38.15
C PRO A 1070 -0.82 -15.31 37.61
N ASN A 1071 -1.76 -15.74 38.45
CA ASN A 1071 -3.16 -15.98 38.07
C ASN A 1071 -4.06 -14.75 38.20
N GLN A 1072 -3.53 -13.62 38.66
CA GLN A 1072 -4.28 -12.38 38.72
C GLN A 1072 -4.47 -11.84 37.29
N GLU A 1073 -5.66 -11.36 36.98
CA GLU A 1073 -5.91 -10.61 35.74
C GLU A 1073 -5.00 -9.38 35.68
N ILE A 1074 -4.51 -9.07 34.48
CA ILE A 1074 -3.60 -7.94 34.27
C ILE A 1074 -4.39 -6.66 34.00
N SER A 1075 -4.06 -5.60 34.75
CA SER A 1075 -4.62 -4.27 34.52
C SER A 1075 -3.92 -3.56 33.34
N ARG A 1076 -4.59 -2.55 32.77
CA ARG A 1076 -4.04 -1.77 31.64
C ARG A 1076 -2.78 -0.99 32.01
N GLU A 1077 -2.67 -0.50 33.24
CA GLU A 1077 -1.47 0.21 33.70
C GLU A 1077 -0.28 -0.74 33.95
N GLU A 1078 -0.54 -1.96 34.43
CA GLU A 1078 0.49 -3.01 34.53
C GLU A 1078 0.97 -3.44 33.15
N MET A 1079 0.06 -3.57 32.19
CA MET A 1079 0.39 -3.87 30.81
C MET A 1079 1.26 -2.77 30.19
N ALA A 1080 0.91 -1.50 30.40
CA ALA A 1080 1.70 -0.36 29.94
C ALA A 1080 3.12 -0.41 30.53
N ALA A 1081 3.26 -0.71 31.83
CA ALA A 1081 4.57 -0.81 32.48
C ALA A 1081 5.42 -1.97 31.95
N MET A 1082 4.83 -3.14 31.70
CA MET A 1082 5.55 -4.27 31.13
C MET A 1082 5.99 -3.98 29.69
N ILE A 1083 5.11 -3.41 28.86
CA ILE A 1083 5.43 -3.01 27.49
C ILE A 1083 6.50 -1.92 27.47
N TYR A 1084 6.41 -0.91 28.33
CA TYR A 1084 7.41 0.15 28.40
C TYR A 1084 8.81 -0.42 28.69
N ARG A 1085 8.94 -1.33 29.66
CA ARG A 1085 10.21 -2.03 29.94
C ARG A 1085 10.68 -2.89 28.77
N THR A 1086 9.75 -3.54 28.05
CA THR A 1086 10.07 -4.26 26.81
C THR A 1086 10.65 -3.35 25.74
N LEU A 1087 10.07 -2.15 25.55
CA LEU A 1087 10.58 -1.16 24.60
C LEU A 1087 11.94 -0.60 25.04
N GLN A 1088 12.16 -0.42 26.35
CA GLN A 1088 13.46 -0.02 26.88
C GLN A 1088 14.54 -1.06 26.56
N LEU A 1089 14.21 -2.34 26.77
CA LEU A 1089 15.11 -3.45 26.47
C LEU A 1089 15.48 -3.52 24.98
N SER A 1090 14.55 -3.20 24.08
CA SER A 1090 14.80 -3.19 22.63
C SER A 1090 15.47 -1.91 22.12
N GLY A 1091 15.68 -0.91 22.97
CA GLY A 1091 16.18 0.41 22.58
C GLY A 1091 15.16 1.28 21.85
N ALA A 1092 13.90 0.84 21.76
CA ALA A 1092 12.80 1.55 21.09
C ALA A 1092 12.09 2.56 22.00
N THR A 1093 12.82 3.16 22.96
CA THR A 1093 12.26 4.17 23.87
C THR A 1093 12.96 5.51 23.78
N LYS A 1094 12.16 6.57 23.94
CA LYS A 1094 12.60 7.93 24.21
C LYS A 1094 12.26 8.30 25.66
N SER A 1095 13.15 9.00 26.33
CA SER A 1095 12.85 9.58 27.65
C SER A 1095 11.86 10.73 27.50
N LEU A 1096 10.77 10.72 28.28
CA LEU A 1096 9.80 11.81 28.35
C LEU A 1096 10.06 12.64 29.62
N THR A 1097 10.10 13.97 29.48
CA THR A 1097 10.14 14.88 30.61
C THR A 1097 8.84 14.82 31.43
N ALA A 1098 8.87 15.21 32.70
CA ALA A 1098 7.67 15.23 33.54
C ALA A 1098 6.53 16.10 32.95
N ALA A 1099 6.88 17.16 32.23
CA ALA A 1099 5.92 18.03 31.54
C ALA A 1099 5.26 17.30 30.35
N GLU A 1100 6.04 16.60 29.53
CA GLU A 1100 5.52 15.78 28.42
C GLU A 1100 4.65 14.64 28.94
N GLN A 1101 5.07 13.96 30.01
CA GLN A 1101 4.27 12.91 30.63
C GLN A 1101 2.89 13.44 31.07
N ALA A 1102 2.86 14.57 31.77
CA ALA A 1102 1.61 15.22 32.17
C ALA A 1102 0.76 15.64 30.97
N GLN A 1103 1.39 16.14 29.91
CA GLN A 1103 0.70 16.55 28.69
C GLN A 1103 0.01 15.37 27.99
N TYR A 1104 0.71 14.25 27.77
CA TYR A 1104 0.12 13.08 27.11
C TYR A 1104 -1.02 12.47 27.92
N LEU A 1105 -0.88 12.44 29.25
CA LEU A 1105 -1.92 11.90 30.12
C LEU A 1105 -3.12 12.85 30.29
N SER A 1106 -2.95 14.16 30.06
CA SER A 1106 -4.03 15.15 30.23
C SER A 1106 -5.24 14.94 29.31
N ALA A 1107 -5.07 14.20 28.21
CA ALA A 1107 -6.15 13.83 27.29
C ALA A 1107 -7.16 12.84 27.90
N TYR A 1108 -6.82 12.18 29.02
CA TYR A 1108 -7.66 11.16 29.65
C TYR A 1108 -8.32 11.69 30.92
N GLN A 1109 -9.64 11.53 31.01
CA GLN A 1109 -10.44 12.06 32.12
C GLN A 1109 -10.09 11.44 33.47
N ASP A 1110 -9.60 10.21 33.46
CA ASP A 1110 -9.24 9.40 34.62
C ASP A 1110 -7.73 9.32 34.85
N ASN A 1111 -6.93 10.22 34.25
CA ASN A 1111 -5.46 10.22 34.41
C ASN A 1111 -5.00 10.28 35.87
N THR A 1112 -5.81 10.86 36.77
CA THR A 1112 -5.50 10.93 38.20
C THR A 1112 -5.62 9.58 38.90
N GLN A 1113 -6.25 8.59 38.27
CA GLN A 1113 -6.37 7.23 38.77
C GLN A 1113 -5.18 6.35 38.34
N ILE A 1114 -4.28 6.84 37.49
CA ILE A 1114 -3.06 6.12 37.11
C ILE A 1114 -2.08 6.20 38.28
N GLU A 1115 -1.64 5.04 38.75
CA GLU A 1115 -0.73 4.96 39.89
C GLU A 1115 0.64 5.58 39.57
N GLY A 1116 1.27 6.17 40.58
CA GLY A 1116 2.51 6.96 40.39
C GLY A 1116 3.64 6.17 39.70
N TRP A 1117 3.75 4.87 39.99
CA TRP A 1117 4.74 3.97 39.39
C TRP A 1117 4.45 3.65 37.91
N ALA A 1118 3.21 3.82 37.45
CA ALA A 1118 2.79 3.51 36.09
C ALA A 1118 2.73 4.74 35.18
N LYS A 1119 2.78 5.96 35.73
CA LYS A 1119 2.57 7.20 34.96
C LYS A 1119 3.52 7.38 33.79
N GLU A 1120 4.82 7.14 34.00
CA GLU A 1120 5.81 7.26 32.92
C GLU A 1120 5.51 6.27 31.79
N ALA A 1121 5.26 5.00 32.15
CA ALA A 1121 4.95 3.96 31.19
C ALA A 1121 3.63 4.21 30.45
N ALA A 1122 2.60 4.65 31.16
CA ALA A 1122 1.31 5.02 30.58
C ALA A 1122 1.45 6.20 29.62
N ALA A 1123 2.19 7.25 30.01
CA ALA A 1123 2.45 8.40 29.16
C ALA A 1123 3.22 8.00 27.89
N TYR A 1124 4.23 7.13 28.03
CA TYR A 1124 4.99 6.64 26.89
C TYR A 1124 4.12 5.78 25.96
N ALA A 1125 3.32 4.87 26.51
CA ALA A 1125 2.42 4.03 25.72
C ALA A 1125 1.39 4.86 24.93
N VAL A 1126 0.95 6.00 25.47
CA VAL A 1126 0.10 6.97 24.76
C VAL A 1126 0.89 7.71 23.69
N PHE A 1127 2.06 8.26 24.05
CA PHE A 1127 2.94 8.97 23.12
C PHE A 1127 3.28 8.13 21.88
N ALA A 1128 3.61 6.86 22.09
CA ALA A 1128 3.96 5.91 21.03
C ALA A 1128 2.71 5.35 20.30
N GLY A 1129 1.50 5.79 20.62
CA GLY A 1129 0.25 5.32 20.00
C GLY A 1129 -0.11 3.87 20.29
N ILE A 1130 0.58 3.22 21.23
CA ILE A 1130 0.39 1.83 21.63
C ILE A 1130 -0.96 1.69 22.36
N ILE A 1131 -1.20 2.57 23.33
CA ILE A 1131 -2.48 2.68 24.04
C ILE A 1131 -3.16 3.99 23.63
N LYS A 1132 -4.33 3.90 22.99
CA LYS A 1132 -5.10 5.06 22.53
C LYS A 1132 -6.18 5.52 23.52
N GLY A 1133 -6.43 4.74 24.58
CA GLY A 1133 -7.56 4.93 25.50
C GLY A 1133 -8.84 4.27 24.99
N THR A 1134 -9.97 4.69 25.54
CA THR A 1134 -11.33 4.25 25.16
C THR A 1134 -12.08 5.38 24.46
N ASP A 1135 -13.15 5.05 23.73
CA ASP A 1135 -14.01 6.04 23.05
C ASP A 1135 -14.65 7.05 24.02
N ALA A 1136 -14.70 6.72 25.32
CA ALA A 1136 -15.16 7.62 26.38
C ALA A 1136 -14.09 8.64 26.82
N GLY A 1137 -12.90 8.66 26.19
CA GLY A 1137 -11.79 9.53 26.56
C GLY A 1137 -11.13 9.13 27.89
N GLN A 1138 -11.11 7.83 28.21
CA GLN A 1138 -10.52 7.28 29.44
C GLN A 1138 -9.31 6.39 29.13
N PHE A 1139 -8.32 6.39 30.02
CA PHE A 1139 -7.21 5.45 30.01
C PHE A 1139 -7.62 4.09 30.59
N SER A 1140 -8.47 4.11 31.61
CA SER A 1140 -8.97 2.98 32.40
C SER A 1140 -7.87 2.17 33.09
N PRO A 1141 -7.04 2.77 33.97
CA PRO A 1141 -5.81 2.14 34.47
C PRO A 1141 -6.03 0.80 35.17
N ALA A 1142 -7.03 0.72 36.05
CA ALA A 1142 -7.35 -0.48 36.82
C ALA A 1142 -8.24 -1.49 36.08
N GLN A 1143 -8.68 -1.18 34.85
CA GLN A 1143 -9.50 -2.11 34.07
C GLN A 1143 -8.66 -3.32 33.65
N GLN A 1144 -9.23 -4.51 33.87
CA GLN A 1144 -8.60 -5.78 33.49
C GLN A 1144 -8.68 -5.96 31.98
N ALA A 1145 -7.55 -6.28 31.35
CA ALA A 1145 -7.48 -6.42 29.90
C ALA A 1145 -8.01 -7.77 29.43
N ASP A 1146 -8.68 -7.75 28.29
CA ASP A 1146 -9.05 -8.96 27.55
C ASP A 1146 -7.98 -9.33 26.51
N ARG A 1147 -8.18 -10.48 25.85
CA ARG A 1147 -7.25 -11.02 24.85
C ARG A 1147 -7.17 -10.16 23.60
N ALA A 1148 -8.27 -9.57 23.16
CA ALA A 1148 -8.28 -8.65 22.02
C ALA A 1148 -7.44 -7.39 22.30
N GLN A 1149 -7.67 -6.74 23.44
CA GLN A 1149 -6.90 -5.58 23.88
C GLN A 1149 -5.41 -5.91 24.03
N SER A 1150 -5.10 -7.05 24.65
CA SER A 1150 -3.72 -7.50 24.86
C SER A 1150 -3.00 -7.75 23.53
N ALA A 1151 -3.67 -8.40 22.57
CA ALA A 1151 -3.13 -8.63 21.22
C ALA A 1151 -2.91 -7.31 20.47
N THR A 1152 -3.87 -6.38 20.50
CA THR A 1152 -3.73 -5.07 19.85
C THR A 1152 -2.59 -4.23 20.43
N ILE A 1153 -2.45 -4.21 21.77
CA ILE A 1153 -1.37 -3.48 22.45
C ILE A 1153 0.00 -4.11 22.11
N LEU A 1154 0.11 -5.44 22.17
CA LEU A 1154 1.33 -6.14 21.82
C LEU A 1154 1.72 -5.94 20.34
N PHE A 1155 0.74 -6.00 19.43
CA PHE A 1155 0.94 -5.77 18.00
C PHE A 1155 1.54 -4.39 17.74
N ARG A 1156 0.96 -3.33 18.30
CA ARG A 1156 1.46 -1.95 18.15
C ARG A 1156 2.83 -1.76 18.79
N ALA A 1157 3.08 -2.39 19.94
CA ALA A 1157 4.41 -2.36 20.56
C ALA A 1157 5.47 -3.02 19.67
N LEU A 1158 5.15 -4.15 19.03
CA LEU A 1158 6.05 -4.79 18.07
C LEU A 1158 6.29 -3.96 16.81
N GLN A 1159 5.27 -3.23 16.32
CA GLN A 1159 5.46 -2.23 15.26
C GLN A 1159 6.39 -1.10 15.70
N SER A 1160 6.21 -0.57 16.92
CA SER A 1160 7.10 0.45 17.48
C SER A 1160 8.56 -0.01 17.61
N MET A 1161 8.80 -1.32 17.77
CA MET A 1161 10.13 -1.93 17.78
C MET A 1161 10.67 -2.26 16.37
N LYS A 1162 9.88 -2.02 15.32
CA LYS A 1162 10.15 -2.47 13.94
C LYS A 1162 10.32 -3.99 13.81
N TYR A 1163 9.67 -4.75 14.72
CA TYR A 1163 9.61 -6.22 14.68
C TYR A 1163 8.39 -6.72 13.89
N LEU A 1164 7.44 -5.82 13.62
CA LEU A 1164 6.37 -5.96 12.65
C LEU A 1164 6.44 -4.75 11.72
N GLN A 1165 6.24 -4.99 10.42
CA GLN A 1165 6.05 -3.96 9.41
C GLN A 1165 4.56 -3.81 9.15
#